data_AF-A0A950MJX6-F1
#
_entry.id   AF-A0A950MJX6-F1
#
_cell.length_a   1.000
_cell.length_b   1.000
_cell.length_c   1.000
_cell.angle_alpha   90.00
_cell.angle_beta   90.00
_cell.angle_gamma   90.00
#
_symmetry.space_group_name_H-M   'P 1'
#
loop_
_entity.id
_entity.type
_entity.pdbx_description
1 polymer ?
#
loop_
_entity_poly.entity_id
_entity_poly.type
_entity_poly.pdbx_seq_one_letter_code
_entity_poly.pdbx_strand_id
1 'polypeptide(L)'
;MPRRWSIRFIGAIAGIALLGYLVRRVGPATLLETLHRLGWNLALIIALGGVAHFVKTIAWRLTLAGSGSTVSLRRLFQLRLVSEAAGQVGALGQLFGEGVRVSAMSAEIPIDSRVASVTMDRALFIVTGAFVSALGVSAALILVPLGASLRMYAVVFAVVVASLLSVAAVAVSRRWPFLSVSARAVLRIPFFRQRIEPQLPVIRSVENRLFDFYRRTPFAFWGSVLLNLVCHGLAIVEVYLILLLLGVNLAVAGALVFEAVTKLVNIAGSFNPGNVGTYEGGNVLIARMFALPASTGLAVAVVRRVRAIFWTAVGIICILAISRKLRSGSEEIVERPNPEAAQGEAYPSTAAFIFIGENGSPLAEVGTLPVLLRTILGLKKAGATTIVVCAHAATRRIAERELLQMGRLPRFLEWIEPQSAISLPQLLRQAVYDLRAHKLLLVDGENTYNPLLFRRACEWNGDDGGLLLTTAGEPIGIATLSVTCVRDAADQCPCDTPDLHSLQLWLKSAASLECEEVNADMWQRVATEEDRIAAEHKLDRWLVKPTDGIFARFNRRISVPISRQLIKLPITPNMVSLFTLGVGLAAGLFFARGGYWNMLAGAVLSVFASILDGCDGEVARLKLMESDFGCWLETVCDWLYYLFVFAGIAVGLAKSLGQSAALLWGCLLLFGAVMSFLVTGLGRRRYASKRPEQYLAIWQANAEKRRSNPILYMGRNMEFMVRRCFMPYALLAFAVLNVLSVVFFLAAIGANLVWLISLYSYVAFAWRRGRSKPGIRSEQLPLRLLNDVGHEG
;
A
#
# COMPACT_ATOMS: atom_id res chain seq x y z
N MET A 1 18.60 20.34 5.08
CA MET A 1 18.14 19.82 3.78
C MET A 1 18.88 20.54 2.64
N PRO A 2 19.82 19.90 1.90
CA PRO A 2 20.17 20.42 0.57
C PRO A 2 20.47 19.38 -0.54
N ARG A 3 20.32 18.07 -0.31
CA ARG A 3 20.83 17.04 -1.26
C ARG A 3 19.99 16.78 -2.52
N ARG A 4 18.77 17.33 -2.63
CA ARG A 4 17.84 17.08 -3.76
C ARG A 4 18.04 18.00 -4.96
N TRP A 5 18.63 19.18 -4.78
CA TRP A 5 18.85 20.13 -5.87
C TRP A 5 20.03 19.72 -6.78
N SER A 6 21.05 19.09 -6.20
CA SER A 6 22.26 18.67 -6.93
C SER A 6 21.98 17.66 -8.04
N ILE A 7 21.10 16.66 -7.82
CA ILE A 7 20.82 15.61 -8.82
C ILE A 7 20.06 16.17 -10.03
N ARG A 8 19.12 17.09 -9.82
CA ARG A 8 18.34 17.71 -10.92
C ARG A 8 19.19 18.66 -11.76
N PHE A 9 20.10 19.38 -11.12
CA PHE A 9 21.03 20.27 -11.81
C PHE A 9 22.02 19.47 -12.67
N ILE A 10 22.56 18.36 -12.14
CA ILE A 10 23.38 17.42 -12.89
C ILE A 10 22.59 16.84 -14.09
N GLY A 11 21.33 16.46 -13.87
CA GLY A 11 20.44 15.98 -14.94
C GLY A 11 20.22 17.00 -16.06
N ALA A 12 20.02 18.28 -15.71
CA ALA A 12 19.87 19.36 -16.68
C ALA A 12 21.14 19.61 -17.50
N ILE A 13 22.31 19.65 -16.84
CA ILE A 13 23.61 19.80 -17.53
C ILE A 13 23.86 18.62 -18.47
N ALA A 14 23.65 17.39 -17.99
CA ALA A 14 23.80 16.19 -18.80
C ALA A 14 22.84 16.18 -20.00
N GLY A 15 21.60 16.64 -19.80
CA GLY A 15 20.61 16.80 -20.86
C GLY A 15 21.02 17.81 -21.94
N ILE A 16 21.50 18.99 -21.53
CA ILE A 16 22.00 20.02 -22.46
C ILE A 16 23.24 19.52 -23.21
N ALA A 17 24.17 18.86 -22.51
CA ALA A 17 25.36 18.26 -23.13
C ALA A 17 24.98 17.18 -24.16
N LEU A 18 24.01 16.32 -23.83
CA LEU A 18 23.48 15.30 -24.74
C LEU A 18 22.83 15.94 -25.98
N LEU A 19 22.03 16.99 -25.81
CA LEU A 19 21.44 17.73 -26.92
C LEU A 19 22.52 18.33 -27.83
N GLY A 20 23.52 19.00 -27.24
CA GLY A 20 24.65 19.56 -27.98
C GLY A 20 25.44 18.50 -28.75
N TYR A 21 25.67 17.33 -28.14
CA TYR A 21 26.28 16.19 -28.80
C TYR A 21 25.45 15.67 -29.98
N LEU A 22 24.13 15.53 -29.82
CA LEU A 22 23.24 15.07 -30.88
C LEU A 22 23.19 16.05 -32.06
N VAL A 23 23.11 17.35 -31.79
CA VAL A 23 23.13 18.40 -32.83
C VAL A 23 24.48 18.40 -33.57
N ARG A 24 25.59 18.28 -32.84
CA ARG A 24 26.93 18.19 -33.44
C ARG A 24 27.10 16.93 -34.30
N ARG A 25 26.54 15.80 -33.86
CA ARG A 25 26.62 14.51 -34.57
C ARG A 25 25.74 14.47 -35.83
N VAL A 26 24.55 15.07 -35.78
CA VAL A 26 23.64 15.15 -36.93
C VAL A 26 24.07 16.24 -37.91
N GLY A 27 24.73 17.29 -37.43
CA GLY A 27 25.14 18.45 -38.21
C GLY A 27 24.08 19.56 -38.12
N PRO A 28 24.46 20.78 -37.67
CA PRO A 28 23.50 21.89 -37.54
C PRO A 28 22.96 22.35 -38.91
N ALA A 29 23.79 22.31 -39.96
CA ALA A 29 23.37 22.65 -41.32
C ALA A 29 22.25 21.74 -41.83
N THR A 30 22.38 20.43 -41.62
CA THR A 30 21.37 19.43 -42.01
C THR A 30 20.06 19.61 -41.24
N LEU A 31 20.15 19.95 -39.95
CA LEU A 31 18.96 20.26 -39.15
C LEU A 31 18.24 21.52 -39.66
N LEU A 32 19.00 22.57 -39.97
CA LEU A 32 18.49 23.84 -40.45
C LEU A 32 17.83 23.69 -41.82
N GLU A 33 18.46 22.94 -42.72
CA GLU A 33 17.91 22.59 -44.04
C GLU A 33 16.61 21.79 -43.90
N THR A 34 16.57 20.82 -42.97
CA THR A 34 15.36 20.03 -42.68
C THR A 34 14.22 20.91 -42.17
N LEU A 35 14.50 21.88 -41.29
CA LEU A 35 13.52 22.85 -40.82
C LEU A 35 13.08 23.82 -41.94
N HIS A 36 13.99 24.21 -42.83
CA HIS A 36 13.66 25.06 -43.96
C HIS A 36 12.75 24.36 -44.98
N ARG A 37 12.97 23.05 -45.23
CA ARG A 37 12.09 22.21 -46.07
C ARG A 37 10.68 22.09 -45.52
N LEU A 38 10.50 22.09 -44.19
CA LEU A 38 9.19 22.13 -43.56
C LEU A 38 8.44 23.43 -43.86
N GLY A 39 9.15 24.57 -43.93
CA GLY A 39 8.60 25.86 -44.34
C GLY A 39 7.27 26.21 -43.66
N TRP A 40 6.28 26.63 -44.47
CA TRP A 40 4.93 26.94 -43.99
C TRP A 40 4.13 25.74 -43.45
N ASN A 41 4.55 24.50 -43.74
CA ASN A 41 3.88 23.31 -43.19
C ASN A 41 4.04 23.21 -41.66
N LEU A 42 5.00 23.93 -41.07
CA LEU A 42 5.09 24.08 -39.62
C LEU A 42 3.84 24.75 -39.03
N ALA A 43 3.19 25.67 -39.75
CA ALA A 43 1.96 26.31 -39.31
C ALA A 43 0.81 25.29 -39.16
N LEU A 44 0.74 24.29 -40.04
CA LEU A 44 -0.23 23.20 -39.95
C LEU A 44 -0.02 22.36 -38.69
N ILE A 45 1.24 22.03 -38.35
CA ILE A 45 1.59 21.29 -37.14
C ILE A 45 1.26 22.11 -35.89
N ILE A 46 1.49 23.43 -35.93
CA ILE A 46 1.12 24.35 -34.85
C ILE A 46 -0.39 24.40 -34.65
N ALA A 47 -1.15 24.50 -35.73
CA ALA A 47 -2.61 24.51 -35.72
C ALA A 47 -3.18 23.20 -35.15
N LEU A 48 -2.63 22.05 -35.55
CA LEU A 48 -2.99 20.74 -35.00
C LEU A 48 -2.76 20.67 -33.48
N GLY A 49 -1.68 21.27 -33.00
CA GLY A 49 -1.44 21.47 -31.56
C GLY A 49 -2.54 22.27 -30.86
N GLY A 50 -3.07 23.30 -31.52
CA GLY A 50 -4.19 24.09 -31.03
C GLY A 50 -5.48 23.29 -30.92
N VAL A 51 -5.79 22.49 -31.95
CA VAL A 51 -6.93 21.56 -31.93
C VAL A 51 -6.78 20.59 -30.76
N ALA A 52 -5.59 20.02 -30.54
CA ALA A 52 -5.34 19.14 -29.41
C ALA A 52 -5.58 19.83 -28.05
N HIS A 53 -5.12 21.09 -27.88
CA HIS A 53 -5.41 21.87 -26.67
C HIS A 53 -6.91 22.14 -26.48
N PHE A 54 -7.63 22.38 -27.57
CA PHE A 54 -9.07 22.65 -27.55
C PHE A 54 -9.86 21.39 -27.17
N VAL A 55 -9.61 20.26 -27.82
CA VAL A 55 -10.22 18.95 -27.48
C VAL A 55 -9.95 18.59 -26.02
N LYS A 56 -8.72 18.80 -25.55
CA LYS A 56 -8.36 18.53 -24.15
C LYS A 56 -9.07 19.46 -23.17
N THR A 57 -9.40 20.67 -23.59
CA THR A 57 -10.20 21.61 -22.79
C THR A 57 -11.65 21.16 -22.69
N ILE A 58 -12.22 20.61 -23.76
CA ILE A 58 -13.57 20.02 -23.73
C ILE A 58 -13.57 18.79 -22.83
N ALA A 59 -12.55 17.93 -22.89
CA ALA A 59 -12.41 16.76 -22.03
C ALA A 59 -12.39 17.14 -20.54
N TRP A 60 -11.67 18.22 -20.19
CA TRP A 60 -11.64 18.78 -18.84
C TRP A 60 -12.98 19.44 -18.44
N ARG A 61 -13.68 20.10 -19.37
CA ARG A 61 -15.01 20.66 -19.08
C ARG A 61 -16.00 19.57 -18.66
N LEU A 62 -15.93 18.37 -19.23
CA LEU A 62 -16.80 17.26 -18.86
C LEU A 62 -16.57 16.77 -17.42
N THR A 63 -15.36 16.91 -16.86
CA THR A 63 -15.10 16.54 -15.45
C THR A 63 -15.74 17.53 -14.46
N LEU A 64 -16.21 18.69 -14.94
CA LEU A 64 -16.97 19.68 -14.16
C LEU A 64 -18.49 19.46 -14.22
N ALA A 65 -19.00 18.52 -15.04
CA ALA A 65 -20.43 18.35 -15.28
C ALA A 65 -21.26 17.95 -14.04
N GLY A 66 -20.62 17.62 -12.90
CA GLY A 66 -21.28 17.29 -11.63
C GLY A 66 -21.21 18.36 -10.54
N SER A 67 -20.55 19.51 -10.76
CA SER A 67 -20.32 20.53 -9.72
C SER A 67 -21.33 21.69 -9.69
N GLY A 68 -22.37 21.66 -10.54
CA GLY A 68 -23.41 22.70 -10.59
C GLY A 68 -22.98 24.07 -11.16
N SER A 69 -21.68 24.24 -11.47
CA SER A 69 -21.08 25.50 -11.90
C SER A 69 -20.73 25.49 -13.40
N THR A 70 -21.28 26.42 -14.19
CA THR A 70 -20.98 26.54 -15.63
C THR A 70 -19.83 27.50 -15.89
N VAL A 71 -18.59 26.99 -16.00
CA VAL A 71 -17.44 27.79 -16.46
C VAL A 71 -17.46 27.89 -17.98
N SER A 72 -17.26 29.09 -18.52
CA SER A 72 -17.19 29.30 -19.98
C SER A 72 -16.00 28.55 -20.60
N LEU A 73 -16.21 27.95 -21.77
CA LEU A 73 -15.18 27.17 -22.48
C LEU A 73 -13.94 28.03 -22.80
N ARG A 74 -14.15 29.31 -23.14
CA ARG A 74 -13.07 30.27 -23.40
C ARG A 74 -12.16 30.44 -22.19
N ARG A 75 -12.74 30.57 -20.99
CA ARG A 75 -11.97 30.71 -19.75
C ARG A 75 -11.19 29.43 -19.45
N LEU A 76 -11.80 28.26 -19.60
CA LEU A 76 -11.11 26.97 -19.42
C LEU A 76 -9.95 26.81 -20.41
N PHE A 77 -10.12 27.24 -21.67
CA PHE A 77 -9.06 27.17 -22.68
C PHE A 77 -7.88 28.09 -22.32
N GLN A 78 -8.15 29.31 -21.88
CA GLN A 78 -7.09 30.21 -21.39
C GLN A 78 -6.34 29.62 -20.20
N LEU A 79 -7.07 29.08 -19.20
CA LEU A 79 -6.46 28.42 -18.03
C LEU A 79 -5.64 27.17 -18.44
N ARG A 80 -6.07 26.44 -19.47
CA ARG A 80 -5.34 25.31 -20.03
C ARG A 80 -3.97 25.75 -20.55
N LEU A 81 -3.94 26.79 -21.39
CA LEU A 81 -2.73 27.33 -22.00
C LEU A 81 -1.77 27.95 -20.97
N VAL A 82 -2.31 28.73 -20.03
CA VAL A 82 -1.56 29.29 -18.89
C VAL A 82 -0.86 28.19 -18.11
N SER A 83 -1.58 27.12 -17.78
CA SER A 83 -1.04 25.98 -17.05
C SER A 83 0.01 25.20 -17.83
N GLU A 84 -0.17 25.04 -19.14
CA GLU A 84 0.84 24.38 -19.99
C GLU A 84 2.13 25.20 -20.00
N ALA A 85 2.03 26.52 -20.18
CA ALA A 85 3.17 27.42 -20.15
C ALA A 85 3.88 27.41 -18.80
N ALA A 86 3.13 27.52 -17.70
CA ALA A 86 3.66 27.41 -16.35
C ALA A 86 4.35 26.05 -16.12
N GLY A 87 3.78 24.96 -16.65
CA GLY A 87 4.35 23.62 -16.54
C GLY A 87 5.66 23.42 -17.31
N GLN A 88 5.90 24.16 -18.38
CA GLN A 88 7.16 24.11 -19.12
C GLN A 88 8.27 24.98 -18.51
N VAL A 89 7.90 26.11 -17.93
CA VAL A 89 8.86 27.06 -17.32
C VAL A 89 9.16 26.71 -15.86
N GLY A 90 8.21 26.10 -15.14
CA GLY A 90 8.32 25.83 -13.71
C GLY A 90 9.28 24.71 -13.34
N ALA A 91 10.05 24.89 -12.26
CA ALA A 91 11.01 23.92 -11.74
C ALA A 91 10.40 22.57 -11.28
N LEU A 92 9.08 22.52 -11.04
CA LEU A 92 8.34 21.30 -10.72
C LEU A 92 7.61 20.69 -11.94
N GLY A 93 7.88 21.21 -13.14
CA GLY A 93 7.32 20.71 -14.40
C GLY A 93 5.79 20.80 -14.44
N GLN A 94 5.15 19.80 -15.05
CA GLN A 94 3.69 19.76 -15.25
C GLN A 94 2.87 19.89 -13.96
N LEU A 95 3.40 19.44 -12.81
CA LEU A 95 2.73 19.58 -11.51
C LEU A 95 2.55 21.06 -11.11
N PHE A 96 3.52 21.92 -11.45
CA PHE A 96 3.39 23.36 -11.22
C PHE A 96 2.25 23.94 -12.06
N GLY A 97 2.18 23.55 -13.33
CA GLY A 97 1.11 23.94 -14.23
C GLY A 97 -0.28 23.54 -13.72
N GLU A 98 -0.43 22.34 -13.17
CA GLU A 98 -1.71 21.87 -12.61
C GLU A 98 -2.14 22.70 -11.40
N GLY A 99 -1.20 23.06 -10.51
CA GLY A 99 -1.45 23.98 -9.40
C GLY A 99 -1.98 25.34 -9.85
N VAL A 100 -1.46 25.87 -10.96
CA VAL A 100 -1.95 27.14 -11.55
C VAL A 100 -3.40 27.01 -12.05
N ARG A 101 -3.82 25.84 -12.58
CA ARG A 101 -5.25 25.65 -12.96
C ARG A 101 -6.15 25.73 -11.75
N VAL A 102 -5.76 25.08 -10.65
CA VAL A 102 -6.55 25.04 -9.42
C VAL A 102 -6.68 26.43 -8.80
N SER A 103 -5.59 27.21 -8.75
CA SER A 103 -5.59 28.54 -8.16
C SER A 103 -6.32 29.59 -9.01
N ALA A 104 -6.25 29.49 -10.34
CA ALA A 104 -6.82 30.48 -11.26
C ALA A 104 -8.28 30.23 -11.69
N MET A 105 -8.88 29.10 -11.28
CA MET A 105 -10.33 28.88 -11.35
C MET A 105 -11.08 29.79 -10.37
N SER A 106 -12.34 30.13 -10.67
CA SER A 106 -13.13 31.07 -9.86
C SER A 106 -13.24 30.65 -8.40
N ALA A 107 -13.23 31.64 -7.50
CA ALA A 107 -13.37 31.42 -6.05
C ALA A 107 -14.73 30.81 -5.68
N GLU A 108 -15.76 31.03 -6.51
CA GLU A 108 -17.10 30.45 -6.40
C GLU A 108 -17.12 28.91 -6.42
N ILE A 109 -16.10 28.27 -7.00
CA ILE A 109 -16.01 26.81 -7.02
C ILE A 109 -15.23 26.35 -5.77
N PRO A 110 -15.80 25.47 -4.94
CA PRO A 110 -15.10 24.90 -3.79
C PRO A 110 -13.72 24.33 -4.15
N ILE A 111 -12.71 24.56 -3.32
CA ILE A 111 -11.31 24.19 -3.59
C ILE A 111 -11.19 22.67 -3.85
N ASP A 112 -11.91 21.86 -3.09
CA ASP A 112 -11.96 20.41 -3.26
C ASP A 112 -12.52 20.00 -4.64
N SER A 113 -13.53 20.72 -5.15
CA SER A 113 -14.06 20.54 -6.51
C SER A 113 -13.06 20.91 -7.59
N ARG A 114 -12.32 22.01 -7.40
CA ARG A 114 -11.27 22.46 -8.34
C ARG A 114 -10.14 21.44 -8.41
N VAL A 115 -9.63 21.00 -7.27
CA VAL A 115 -8.58 19.97 -7.16
C VAL A 115 -9.04 18.66 -7.76
N ALA A 116 -10.25 18.20 -7.42
CA ALA A 116 -10.79 16.95 -7.93
C ALA A 116 -10.95 16.95 -9.45
N SER A 117 -11.48 18.04 -10.04
CA SER A 117 -11.64 18.15 -11.48
C SER A 117 -10.31 18.12 -12.23
N VAL A 118 -9.32 18.91 -11.80
CA VAL A 118 -7.98 18.93 -12.42
C VAL A 118 -7.27 17.58 -12.26
N THR A 119 -7.40 16.96 -11.09
CA THR A 119 -6.78 15.64 -10.82
C THR A 119 -7.41 14.54 -11.68
N MET A 120 -8.74 14.57 -11.87
CA MET A 120 -9.43 13.63 -12.73
C MET A 120 -9.05 13.79 -14.20
N ASP A 121 -9.02 15.02 -14.74
CA ASP A 121 -8.55 15.27 -16.11
C ASP A 121 -7.17 14.65 -16.33
N ARG A 122 -6.25 14.87 -15.38
CA ARG A 122 -4.91 14.29 -15.43
C ARG A 122 -4.93 12.77 -15.35
N ALA A 123 -5.68 12.19 -14.43
CA ALA A 123 -5.77 10.74 -14.24
C ALA A 123 -6.32 10.05 -15.50
N LEU A 124 -7.42 10.57 -16.08
CA LEU A 124 -8.00 10.05 -17.30
C LEU A 124 -7.04 10.16 -18.50
N PHE A 125 -6.30 11.27 -18.61
CA PHE A 125 -5.27 11.42 -19.64
C PHE A 125 -4.10 10.43 -19.48
N ILE A 126 -3.67 10.15 -18.24
CA ILE A 126 -2.62 9.15 -17.96
C ILE A 126 -3.12 7.74 -18.29
N VAL A 127 -4.32 7.37 -17.85
CA VAL A 127 -4.89 6.02 -18.08
C VAL A 127 -5.08 5.76 -19.58
N THR A 128 -5.67 6.70 -20.30
CA THR A 128 -5.81 6.61 -21.77
C THR A 128 -4.45 6.60 -22.47
N GLY A 129 -3.45 7.33 -21.95
CA GLY A 129 -2.09 7.32 -22.48
C GLY A 129 -1.39 5.98 -22.25
N ALA A 130 -1.59 5.34 -21.10
CA ALA A 130 -1.08 4.01 -20.80
C ALA A 130 -1.72 2.95 -21.71
N PHE A 131 -3.02 3.07 -21.99
CA PHE A 131 -3.70 2.24 -22.98
C PHE A 131 -3.09 2.39 -24.39
N VAL A 132 -2.91 3.63 -24.88
CA VAL A 132 -2.28 3.87 -26.18
C VAL A 132 -0.82 3.40 -26.21
N SER A 133 -0.10 3.52 -25.11
CA SER A 133 1.29 3.02 -24.99
C SER A 133 1.33 1.49 -25.07
N ALA A 134 0.43 0.79 -24.39
CA ALA A 134 0.31 -0.65 -24.46
C ALA A 134 -0.07 -1.11 -25.88
N LEU A 135 -1.00 -0.42 -26.53
CA LEU A 135 -1.40 -0.69 -27.91
C LEU A 135 -0.23 -0.47 -28.89
N GLY A 136 0.50 0.63 -28.77
CA GLY A 136 1.64 0.92 -29.63
C GLY A 136 2.84 0.00 -29.40
N VAL A 137 3.14 -0.39 -28.16
CA VAL A 137 4.17 -1.41 -27.89
C VAL A 137 3.74 -2.77 -28.44
N SER A 138 2.45 -3.10 -28.36
CA SER A 138 1.91 -4.34 -28.97
C SER A 138 2.02 -4.31 -30.50
N ALA A 139 1.75 -3.15 -31.13
CA ALA A 139 1.97 -2.96 -32.57
C ALA A 139 3.47 -3.07 -32.93
N ALA A 140 4.37 -2.59 -32.06
CA ALA A 140 5.82 -2.68 -32.27
C ALA A 140 6.31 -4.13 -32.34
N LEU A 141 5.69 -5.05 -31.59
CA LEU A 141 6.00 -6.49 -31.64
C LEU A 141 5.74 -7.13 -33.01
N ILE A 142 4.86 -6.52 -33.81
CA ILE A 142 4.45 -7.00 -35.13
C ILE A 142 5.20 -6.25 -36.23
N LEU A 143 5.31 -4.93 -36.09
CA LEU A 143 5.77 -4.04 -37.16
C LEU A 143 7.28 -3.79 -37.16
N VAL A 144 7.96 -4.00 -36.02
CA VAL A 144 9.38 -3.71 -35.86
C VAL A 144 10.15 -5.02 -35.66
N PRO A 145 11.25 -5.25 -36.39
CA PRO A 145 12.12 -6.41 -36.16
C PRO A 145 12.91 -6.21 -34.85
N LEU A 146 12.27 -6.49 -33.72
CA LEU A 146 12.88 -6.37 -32.41
C LEU A 146 13.78 -7.58 -32.12
N GLY A 147 14.97 -7.32 -31.58
CA GLY A 147 15.82 -8.36 -31.02
C GLY A 147 15.09 -9.12 -29.89
N ALA A 148 15.44 -10.39 -29.71
CA ALA A 148 14.83 -11.31 -28.74
C ALA A 148 14.55 -10.70 -27.35
N SER A 149 15.56 -10.07 -26.74
CA SER A 149 15.44 -9.46 -25.42
C SER A 149 14.45 -8.29 -25.41
N LEU A 150 14.49 -7.42 -26.42
CA LEU A 150 13.58 -6.27 -26.56
C LEU A 150 12.14 -6.73 -26.79
N ARG A 151 11.95 -7.80 -27.56
CA ARG A 151 10.63 -8.42 -27.76
C ARG A 151 10.06 -8.93 -26.43
N MET A 152 10.87 -9.59 -25.61
CA MET A 152 10.47 -10.03 -24.27
C MET A 152 10.08 -8.85 -23.37
N TYR A 153 10.90 -7.80 -23.31
CA TYR A 153 10.59 -6.61 -22.50
C TYR A 153 9.30 -5.91 -22.96
N ALA A 154 9.08 -5.82 -24.28
CA ALA A 154 7.87 -5.26 -24.84
C ALA A 154 6.61 -6.07 -24.49
N VAL A 155 6.68 -7.41 -24.53
CA VAL A 155 5.57 -8.29 -24.09
C VAL A 155 5.29 -8.11 -22.59
N VAL A 156 6.32 -8.19 -21.75
CA VAL A 156 6.17 -8.00 -20.29
C VAL A 156 5.56 -6.64 -19.99
N PHE A 157 6.04 -5.58 -20.64
CA PHE A 157 5.49 -4.24 -20.50
C PHE A 157 4.00 -4.18 -20.89
N ALA A 158 3.63 -4.71 -22.05
CA ALA A 158 2.24 -4.71 -22.52
C ALA A 158 1.32 -5.46 -21.55
N VAL A 159 1.73 -6.63 -21.05
CA VAL A 159 0.94 -7.43 -20.11
C VAL A 159 0.81 -6.75 -18.75
N VAL A 160 1.89 -6.16 -18.22
CA VAL A 160 1.86 -5.43 -16.95
C VAL A 160 0.93 -4.23 -17.05
N VAL A 161 1.04 -3.42 -18.10
CA VAL A 161 0.17 -2.26 -18.30
C VAL A 161 -1.28 -2.70 -18.49
N ALA A 162 -1.56 -3.74 -19.27
CA ALA A 162 -2.91 -4.27 -19.43
C ALA A 162 -3.50 -4.77 -18.09
N SER A 163 -2.67 -5.40 -17.25
CA SER A 163 -3.06 -5.84 -15.90
C SER A 163 -3.39 -4.66 -15.00
N LEU A 164 -2.55 -3.62 -14.99
CA LEU A 164 -2.78 -2.39 -14.21
C LEU A 164 -4.04 -1.65 -14.67
N LEU A 165 -4.27 -1.55 -15.98
CA LEU A 165 -5.49 -0.96 -16.55
C LEU A 165 -6.74 -1.76 -16.17
N SER A 166 -6.64 -3.09 -16.17
CA SER A 166 -7.73 -3.97 -15.74
C SER A 166 -8.04 -3.78 -14.26
N VAL A 167 -7.02 -3.72 -13.40
CA VAL A 167 -7.17 -3.43 -11.97
C VAL A 167 -7.79 -2.05 -11.76
N ALA A 168 -7.35 -1.01 -12.49
CA ALA A 168 -7.92 0.33 -12.40
C ALA A 168 -9.38 0.37 -12.85
N ALA A 169 -9.74 -0.31 -13.94
CA ALA A 169 -11.11 -0.41 -14.42
C ALA A 169 -12.02 -1.14 -13.42
N VAL A 170 -11.53 -2.23 -12.82
CA VAL A 170 -12.23 -2.95 -11.74
C VAL A 170 -12.36 -2.05 -10.51
N ALA A 171 -11.31 -1.31 -10.15
CA ALA A 171 -11.33 -0.43 -8.99
C ALA A 171 -12.39 0.68 -9.14
N VAL A 172 -12.46 1.33 -10.29
CA VAL A 172 -13.46 2.37 -10.58
C VAL A 172 -14.87 1.79 -10.64
N SER A 173 -15.08 0.69 -11.37
CA SER A 173 -16.41 0.06 -11.50
C SER A 173 -16.97 -0.46 -10.17
N ARG A 174 -16.09 -0.99 -9.29
CA ARG A 174 -16.47 -1.62 -8.01
C ARG A 174 -16.27 -0.72 -6.79
N ARG A 175 -15.96 0.58 -6.96
CA ARG A 175 -15.65 1.51 -5.86
C ARG A 175 -14.62 0.93 -4.90
N TRP A 176 -13.50 0.45 -5.43
CA TRP A 176 -12.39 0.00 -4.61
C TRP A 176 -11.57 1.24 -4.22
N PRO A 177 -11.52 1.63 -2.93
CA PRO A 177 -10.82 2.84 -2.49
C PRO A 177 -9.29 2.69 -2.52
N PHE A 178 -8.72 2.37 -3.68
CA PHE A 178 -7.31 2.09 -3.85
C PHE A 178 -6.42 3.28 -3.47
N LEU A 179 -6.75 4.51 -3.89
CA LEU A 179 -5.97 5.72 -3.62
C LEU A 179 -6.03 6.11 -2.14
N SER A 180 -7.21 6.12 -1.52
CA SER A 180 -7.33 6.51 -0.10
C SER A 180 -6.85 5.42 0.86
N VAL A 181 -6.89 4.14 0.47
CA VAL A 181 -6.23 3.05 1.20
C VAL A 181 -4.71 3.17 1.08
N SER A 182 -4.19 3.43 -0.13
CA SER A 182 -2.76 3.63 -0.35
C SER A 182 -2.24 4.86 0.40
N ALA A 183 -2.93 5.99 0.34
CA ALA A 183 -2.54 7.20 1.05
C ALA A 183 -2.54 6.99 2.57
N ARG A 184 -3.57 6.32 3.13
CA ARG A 184 -3.59 5.92 4.54
C ARG A 184 -2.43 5.00 4.92
N ALA A 185 -2.00 4.13 4.00
CA ALA A 185 -0.83 3.30 4.22
C ALA A 185 0.47 4.13 4.27
N VAL A 186 0.63 5.11 3.37
CA VAL A 186 1.84 5.96 3.31
C VAL A 186 1.92 6.94 4.50
N LEU A 187 0.77 7.36 5.07
CA LEU A 187 0.73 8.18 6.29
C LEU A 187 1.40 7.57 7.52
N ARG A 188 1.61 6.27 7.51
CA ARG A 188 2.20 5.53 8.61
C ARG A 188 3.72 5.52 8.57
N ILE A 189 4.31 6.03 7.49
CA ILE A 189 5.75 6.30 7.40
C ILE A 189 6.01 7.72 7.96
N PRO A 190 6.79 7.89 9.05
CA PRO A 190 6.98 9.19 9.72
C PRO A 190 7.45 10.30 8.76
N PHE A 191 8.30 9.92 7.80
CA PHE A 191 8.83 10.81 6.77
C PHE A 191 7.75 11.41 5.84
N PHE A 192 6.70 10.64 5.53
CA PHE A 192 5.62 11.06 4.63
C PHE A 192 4.36 11.51 5.38
N ARG A 193 4.23 11.14 6.65
CA ARG A 193 3.10 11.52 7.52
C ARG A 193 2.82 13.02 7.48
N GLN A 194 3.82 13.84 7.79
CA GLN A 194 3.67 15.31 7.80
C GLN A 194 3.29 15.90 6.43
N ARG A 195 3.54 15.20 5.32
CA ARG A 195 3.18 15.67 3.96
C ARG A 195 1.82 15.19 3.48
N ILE A 196 1.44 13.97 3.82
CA ILE A 196 0.24 13.32 3.27
C ILE A 196 -0.96 13.49 4.23
N GLU A 197 -0.74 13.66 5.54
CA GLU A 197 -1.82 13.72 6.56
C GLU A 197 -2.77 14.89 6.27
N PRO A 198 -2.26 16.09 5.92
CA PRO A 198 -3.11 17.21 5.50
C PRO A 198 -3.87 16.95 4.19
N GLN A 199 -3.35 16.06 3.33
CA GLN A 199 -3.87 15.80 1.99
C GLN A 199 -4.86 14.63 1.95
N LEU A 200 -4.97 13.82 3.01
CA LEU A 200 -5.82 12.63 3.02
C LEU A 200 -7.31 12.92 2.75
N PRO A 201 -7.93 13.97 3.35
CA PRO A 201 -9.31 14.33 3.04
C PRO A 201 -9.49 14.66 1.56
N VAL A 202 -8.51 15.33 0.95
CA VAL A 202 -8.49 15.67 -0.47
C VAL A 202 -8.35 14.42 -1.33
N ILE A 203 -7.48 13.46 -0.97
CA ILE A 203 -7.33 12.20 -1.71
C ILE A 203 -8.63 11.39 -1.67
N ARG A 204 -9.29 11.32 -0.50
CA ARG A 204 -10.58 10.62 -0.35
C ARG A 204 -11.68 11.32 -1.14
N SER A 205 -11.71 12.65 -1.16
CA SER A 205 -12.71 13.41 -1.93
C SER A 205 -12.51 13.23 -3.43
N VAL A 206 -11.28 13.29 -3.92
CA VAL A 206 -10.91 13.03 -5.33
C VAL A 206 -11.36 11.62 -5.76
N GLU A 207 -11.02 10.61 -4.96
CA GLU A 207 -11.36 9.21 -5.25
C GLU A 207 -12.87 8.96 -5.26
N ASN A 208 -13.59 9.46 -4.24
CA ASN A 208 -15.05 9.31 -4.17
C ASN A 208 -15.73 10.02 -5.35
N ARG A 209 -15.29 11.23 -5.70
CA ARG A 209 -15.83 11.96 -6.84
C ARG A 209 -15.53 11.24 -8.16
N LEU A 210 -14.40 10.54 -8.30
CA LEU A 210 -14.10 9.75 -9.51
C LEU A 210 -15.11 8.60 -9.66
N PHE A 211 -15.44 7.93 -8.54
CA PHE A 211 -16.46 6.89 -8.53
C PHE A 211 -17.87 7.44 -8.79
N ASP A 212 -18.18 8.62 -8.28
CA ASP A 212 -19.45 9.30 -8.56
C ASP A 212 -19.52 9.77 -10.02
N PHE A 213 -18.42 10.27 -10.60
CA PHE A 213 -18.35 10.67 -12.01
C PHE A 213 -18.61 9.48 -12.94
N TYR A 214 -18.03 8.31 -12.66
CA TYR A 214 -18.30 7.09 -13.42
C TYR A 214 -19.76 6.61 -13.33
N ARG A 215 -20.43 6.76 -12.17
CA ARG A 215 -21.77 6.20 -11.94
C ARG A 215 -22.93 7.17 -12.17
N ARG A 216 -22.79 8.43 -11.73
CA ARG A 216 -23.85 9.45 -11.77
C ARG A 216 -23.91 10.16 -13.12
N THR A 217 -22.78 10.34 -13.79
CA THR A 217 -22.69 11.03 -15.09
C THR A 217 -21.89 10.22 -16.12
N PRO A 218 -22.32 8.97 -16.43
CA PRO A 218 -21.56 8.04 -17.27
C PRO A 218 -21.27 8.58 -18.67
N PHE A 219 -22.19 9.33 -19.27
CA PHE A 219 -21.99 9.96 -20.58
C PHE A 219 -20.84 10.97 -20.57
N ALA A 220 -20.75 11.80 -19.52
CA ALA A 220 -19.66 12.76 -19.38
C ALA A 220 -18.33 12.06 -19.08
N PHE A 221 -18.34 10.98 -18.28
CA PHE A 221 -17.17 10.16 -18.02
C PHE A 221 -16.60 9.55 -19.30
N TRP A 222 -17.42 8.80 -20.04
CA TRP A 222 -16.99 8.14 -21.28
C TRP A 222 -16.70 9.15 -22.39
N GLY A 223 -17.43 10.28 -22.43
CA GLY A 223 -17.10 11.41 -23.29
C GLY A 223 -15.71 11.99 -23.00
N SER A 224 -15.35 12.16 -21.73
CA SER A 224 -14.00 12.62 -21.34
C SER A 224 -12.92 11.58 -21.68
N VAL A 225 -13.18 10.28 -21.47
CA VAL A 225 -12.27 9.20 -21.89
C VAL A 225 -12.06 9.22 -23.41
N LEU A 226 -13.13 9.32 -24.19
CA LEU A 226 -13.07 9.36 -25.65
C LEU A 226 -12.31 10.59 -26.16
N LEU A 227 -12.60 11.79 -25.63
CA LEU A 227 -11.88 13.00 -26.02
C LEU A 227 -10.39 12.93 -25.65
N ASN A 228 -10.04 12.31 -24.53
CA ASN A 228 -8.64 12.05 -24.18
C ASN A 228 -7.98 11.06 -25.14
N LEU A 229 -8.69 10.01 -25.60
CA LEU A 229 -8.20 9.12 -26.67
C LEU A 229 -8.03 9.87 -28.00
N VAL A 230 -8.94 10.77 -28.36
CA VAL A 230 -8.81 11.66 -29.54
C VAL A 230 -7.56 12.54 -29.40
N CYS A 231 -7.27 13.09 -28.22
CA CYS A 231 -6.03 13.85 -28.00
C CYS A 231 -4.77 13.01 -28.25
N HIS A 232 -4.75 11.73 -27.84
CA HIS A 232 -3.64 10.84 -28.16
C HIS A 232 -3.61 10.49 -29.65
N GLY A 233 -4.76 10.32 -30.29
CA GLY A 233 -4.90 10.15 -31.74
C GLY A 233 -4.32 11.34 -32.52
N LEU A 234 -4.62 12.57 -32.09
CA LEU A 234 -4.05 13.79 -32.68
C LEU A 234 -2.53 13.85 -32.53
N ALA A 235 -1.98 13.34 -31.42
CA ALA A 235 -0.53 13.23 -31.26
C ALA A 235 0.10 12.18 -32.20
N ILE A 236 -0.60 11.09 -32.51
CA ILE A 236 -0.18 10.12 -33.52
C ILE A 236 -0.23 10.73 -34.91
N VAL A 237 -1.33 11.43 -35.24
CA VAL A 237 -1.49 12.16 -36.51
C VAL A 237 -0.43 13.24 -36.65
N GLU A 238 -0.06 13.92 -35.57
CA GLU A 238 1.04 14.89 -35.55
C GLU A 238 2.36 14.23 -35.97
N VAL A 239 2.72 13.09 -35.36
CA VAL A 239 3.96 12.37 -35.72
C VAL A 239 3.90 11.89 -37.18
N TYR A 240 2.78 11.32 -37.60
CA TYR A 240 2.58 10.88 -38.98
C TYR A 240 2.74 12.03 -39.97
N LEU A 241 2.11 13.17 -39.70
CA LEU A 241 2.17 14.37 -40.54
C LEU A 241 3.60 14.90 -40.61
N ILE A 242 4.33 14.97 -39.50
CA ILE A 242 5.73 15.44 -39.51
C ILE A 242 6.58 14.50 -40.38
N LEU A 243 6.44 13.18 -40.23
CA LEU A 243 7.19 12.22 -41.04
C LEU A 243 6.84 12.34 -42.53
N LEU A 244 5.56 12.48 -42.85
CA LEU A 244 5.08 12.68 -44.22
C LEU A 244 5.67 13.95 -44.85
N LEU A 245 5.68 15.06 -44.11
CA LEU A 245 6.26 16.34 -44.54
C LEU A 245 7.78 16.29 -44.70
N LEU A 246 8.45 15.37 -44.01
CA LEU A 246 9.88 15.08 -44.17
C LEU A 246 10.16 14.13 -45.34
N GLY A 247 9.14 13.71 -46.09
CA GLY A 247 9.25 12.76 -47.21
C GLY A 247 9.37 11.29 -46.77
N VAL A 248 9.04 10.98 -45.52
CA VAL A 248 9.10 9.62 -44.97
C VAL A 248 7.69 9.01 -44.94
N ASN A 249 7.45 8.04 -45.82
CA ASN A 249 6.19 7.29 -45.89
C ASN A 249 6.18 6.16 -44.85
N LEU A 250 5.91 6.50 -43.58
CA LEU A 250 5.70 5.53 -42.52
C LEU A 250 4.19 5.29 -42.35
N ALA A 251 3.75 4.03 -42.31
CA ALA A 251 2.34 3.72 -42.04
C ALA A 251 1.86 4.34 -40.71
N VAL A 252 0.57 4.66 -40.61
CA VAL A 252 -0.04 5.22 -39.38
C VAL A 252 0.26 4.35 -38.15
N ALA A 253 0.33 3.03 -38.32
CA ALA A 253 0.70 2.11 -37.26
C ALA A 253 2.16 2.29 -36.79
N GLY A 254 3.07 2.67 -37.68
CA GLY A 254 4.43 3.07 -37.32
C GLY A 254 4.45 4.38 -36.53
N ALA A 255 3.62 5.36 -36.88
CA ALA A 255 3.46 6.59 -36.08
C ALA A 255 2.87 6.32 -34.69
N LEU A 256 1.95 5.36 -34.55
CA LEU A 256 1.44 4.88 -33.26
C LEU A 256 2.56 4.31 -32.39
N VAL A 257 3.41 3.44 -32.95
CA VAL A 257 4.57 2.89 -32.23
C VAL A 257 5.52 4.02 -31.84
N PHE A 258 5.79 4.94 -32.77
CA PHE A 258 6.69 6.07 -32.54
C PHE A 258 6.19 6.94 -31.37
N GLU A 259 4.90 7.33 -31.37
CA GLU A 259 4.30 8.08 -30.27
C GLU A 259 4.27 7.27 -28.95
N ALA A 260 3.97 5.98 -28.99
CA ALA A 260 3.94 5.12 -27.80
C ALA A 260 5.32 5.02 -27.13
N VAL A 261 6.38 4.77 -27.90
CA VAL A 261 7.75 4.69 -27.35
C VAL A 261 8.22 6.08 -26.89
N THR A 262 7.84 7.16 -27.60
CA THR A 262 8.14 8.54 -27.17
C THR A 262 7.48 8.89 -25.83
N LYS A 263 6.27 8.38 -25.53
CA LYS A 263 5.67 8.53 -24.19
C LYS A 263 6.51 7.84 -23.11
N LEU A 264 7.08 6.65 -23.39
CA LEU A 264 7.97 5.95 -22.44
C LEU A 264 9.28 6.71 -22.22
N VAL A 265 9.87 7.25 -23.29
CA VAL A 265 11.03 8.15 -23.22
C VAL A 265 10.73 9.35 -22.33
N ASN A 266 9.53 9.93 -22.44
CA ASN A 266 9.13 11.07 -21.62
C ASN A 266 8.99 10.75 -20.13
N ILE A 267 8.52 9.54 -19.79
CA ILE A 267 8.46 9.07 -18.41
C ILE A 267 9.86 8.85 -17.85
N ALA A 268 10.71 8.14 -18.61
CA ALA A 268 12.11 7.91 -18.25
C ALA A 268 12.83 9.25 -18.07
N GLY A 269 12.65 10.21 -18.97
CA GLY A 269 13.30 11.53 -18.95
C GLY A 269 12.85 12.48 -17.85
N SER A 270 11.81 12.17 -17.07
CA SER A 270 11.17 13.08 -16.10
C SER A 270 12.09 13.62 -14.99
N PHE A 271 13.25 12.98 -14.76
CA PHE A 271 14.28 13.47 -13.83
C PHE A 271 15.05 14.69 -14.38
N ASN A 272 14.98 14.91 -15.69
CA ASN A 272 15.63 15.98 -16.41
C ASN A 272 14.62 17.12 -16.70
N PRO A 273 14.84 18.34 -16.16
CA PRO A 273 13.93 19.48 -16.38
C PRO A 273 13.65 19.73 -17.87
N GLY A 274 12.36 19.72 -18.24
CA GLY A 274 11.94 19.92 -19.63
C GLY A 274 12.35 18.80 -20.60
N ASN A 275 12.81 17.65 -20.11
CA ASN A 275 13.28 16.48 -20.87
C ASN A 275 14.33 16.81 -21.96
N VAL A 276 15.11 17.88 -21.79
CA VAL A 276 16.05 18.40 -22.80
C VAL A 276 17.16 17.38 -23.08
N GLY A 277 17.36 16.97 -24.32
CA GLY A 277 18.35 15.98 -24.73
C GLY A 277 17.89 14.54 -24.57
N THR A 278 17.15 14.21 -23.50
CA THR A 278 16.54 12.88 -23.33
C THR A 278 15.40 12.65 -24.33
N TYR A 279 14.59 13.67 -24.60
CA TYR A 279 13.50 13.59 -25.56
C TYR A 279 14.06 13.45 -26.98
N GLU A 280 15.00 14.30 -27.37
CA GLU A 280 15.64 14.29 -28.69
C GLU A 280 16.42 12.99 -28.92
N GLY A 281 17.20 12.56 -27.93
CA GLY A 281 17.95 11.29 -27.99
C GLY A 281 17.02 10.08 -28.11
N GLY A 282 15.91 10.06 -27.36
CA GLY A 282 14.92 9.00 -27.46
C GLY A 282 14.26 8.94 -28.84
N ASN A 283 13.85 10.08 -29.43
CA ASN A 283 13.27 10.10 -30.78
C ASN A 283 14.30 9.70 -31.86
N VAL A 284 15.59 10.02 -31.67
CA VAL A 284 16.68 9.51 -32.53
C VAL A 284 16.79 7.98 -32.45
N LEU A 285 16.72 7.40 -31.26
CA LEU A 285 16.74 5.94 -31.09
C LEU A 285 15.50 5.28 -31.71
N ILE A 286 14.32 5.87 -31.55
CA ILE A 286 13.08 5.38 -32.15
C ILE A 286 13.19 5.40 -33.68
N ALA A 287 13.69 6.49 -34.28
CA ALA A 287 13.90 6.54 -35.72
C ALA A 287 14.82 5.41 -36.21
N ARG A 288 15.90 5.11 -35.48
CA ARG A 288 16.79 3.99 -35.79
C ARG A 288 16.10 2.62 -35.69
N MET A 289 15.12 2.44 -34.78
CA MET A 289 14.33 1.21 -34.71
C MET A 289 13.51 0.96 -35.98
N PHE A 290 13.13 2.04 -36.69
CA PHE A 290 12.46 1.99 -37.98
C PHE A 290 13.43 2.03 -39.17
N ALA A 291 14.73 1.84 -38.93
CA ALA A 291 15.78 2.01 -39.94
C ALA A 291 15.79 3.40 -40.62
N LEU A 292 15.26 4.42 -39.93
CA LEU A 292 15.26 5.80 -40.40
C LEU A 292 16.56 6.53 -39.98
N PRO A 293 16.98 7.55 -40.75
CA PRO A 293 18.11 8.40 -40.38
C PRO A 293 17.93 9.03 -38.98
N ALA A 294 19.05 9.20 -38.26
CA ALA A 294 19.05 9.88 -36.97
C ALA A 294 18.56 11.34 -37.09
N SER A 295 18.80 11.99 -38.24
CA SER A 295 18.30 13.32 -38.55
C SER A 295 16.77 13.40 -38.54
N THR A 296 16.07 12.37 -39.04
CA THR A 296 14.61 12.31 -39.03
C THR A 296 14.05 12.29 -37.62
N GLY A 297 14.61 11.45 -36.74
CA GLY A 297 14.18 11.39 -35.33
C GLY A 297 14.45 12.69 -34.58
N LEU A 298 15.59 13.33 -34.84
CA LEU A 298 15.92 14.63 -34.27
C LEU A 298 14.99 15.73 -34.80
N ALA A 299 14.67 15.72 -36.10
CA ALA A 299 13.75 16.67 -36.72
C ALA A 299 12.34 16.55 -36.13
N VAL A 300 11.81 15.34 -35.98
CA VAL A 300 10.50 15.12 -35.31
C VAL A 300 10.49 15.70 -33.90
N ALA A 301 11.56 15.48 -33.12
CA ALA A 301 11.66 16.02 -31.77
C ALA A 301 11.69 17.56 -31.77
N VAL A 302 12.52 18.17 -32.63
CA VAL A 302 12.67 19.63 -32.72
C VAL A 302 11.38 20.30 -33.20
N VAL A 303 10.70 19.76 -34.21
CA VAL A 303 9.44 20.32 -34.72
C VAL A 303 8.36 20.34 -33.64
N ARG A 304 8.20 19.24 -32.89
CA ARG A 304 7.26 19.18 -31.75
C ARG A 304 7.67 20.14 -30.63
N ARG A 305 8.96 20.40 -30.46
CA ARG A 305 9.49 21.41 -29.52
C ARG A 305 9.13 22.82 -29.93
N VAL A 306 9.30 23.17 -31.21
CA VAL A 306 8.92 24.50 -31.74
C VAL A 306 7.43 24.75 -31.55
N ARG A 307 6.58 23.77 -31.87
CA ARG A 307 5.14 23.85 -31.57
C ARG A 307 4.87 24.07 -30.09
N ALA A 308 5.53 23.33 -29.22
CA ALA A 308 5.36 23.43 -27.77
C ALA A 308 5.78 24.81 -27.24
N ILE A 309 6.86 25.38 -27.78
CA ILE A 309 7.34 26.74 -27.47
C ILE A 309 6.33 27.79 -27.93
N PHE A 310 5.77 27.64 -29.14
CA PHE A 310 4.74 28.54 -29.65
C PHE A 310 3.53 28.62 -28.70
N TRP A 311 2.96 27.46 -28.32
CA TRP A 311 1.81 27.44 -27.40
C TRP A 311 2.16 27.88 -25.98
N THR A 312 3.41 27.68 -25.55
CA THR A 312 3.93 28.24 -24.30
C THR A 312 3.95 29.77 -24.35
N ALA A 313 4.40 30.38 -25.45
CA ALA A 313 4.38 31.83 -25.63
C ALA A 313 2.94 32.38 -25.61
N VAL A 314 2.00 31.72 -26.30
CA VAL A 314 0.57 32.07 -26.24
C VAL A 314 0.02 31.97 -24.82
N GLY A 315 0.42 30.94 -24.07
CA GLY A 315 0.05 30.77 -22.66
C GLY A 315 0.58 31.89 -21.76
N ILE A 316 1.84 32.33 -21.96
CA ILE A 316 2.44 33.47 -21.23
C ILE A 316 1.68 34.77 -21.52
N ILE A 317 1.30 35.02 -22.77
CA ILE A 317 0.46 36.17 -23.14
C ILE A 317 -0.89 36.12 -22.40
N CYS A 318 -1.49 34.93 -22.29
CA CYS A 318 -2.71 34.75 -21.50
C CYS A 318 -2.51 35.04 -20.00
N ILE A 319 -1.35 34.68 -19.42
CA ILE A 319 -1.01 35.02 -18.02
C ILE A 319 -1.03 36.53 -17.82
N LEU A 320 -0.36 37.29 -18.69
CA LEU A 320 -0.28 38.75 -18.64
C LEU A 320 -1.66 39.41 -18.78
N ALA A 321 -2.53 38.84 -19.61
CA ALA A 321 -3.90 39.33 -19.77
C ALA A 321 -4.78 39.07 -18.53
N ILE A 322 -4.59 37.94 -17.85
CA ILE A 322 -5.38 37.55 -16.67
C ILE A 322 -4.91 38.27 -15.41
N SER A 323 -3.61 38.47 -15.22
CA SER A 323 -3.04 39.14 -14.05
C SER A 323 -3.44 40.62 -13.94
N ARG A 324 -3.59 41.31 -15.08
CA ARG A 324 -4.11 42.69 -15.13
C ARG A 324 -5.55 42.81 -14.60
N LYS A 325 -6.36 41.77 -14.70
CA LYS A 325 -7.77 41.76 -14.27
C LYS A 325 -7.96 41.37 -12.80
N LEU A 326 -6.98 40.70 -12.19
CA LEU A 326 -6.98 40.32 -10.76
C LEU A 326 -6.48 41.44 -9.85
N ARG A 327 -5.57 42.30 -10.34
CA ARG A 327 -5.07 43.47 -9.60
C ARG A 327 -6.11 44.58 -9.38
N SER A 328 -7.24 44.55 -10.09
CA SER A 328 -8.31 45.56 -9.97
C SER A 328 -9.48 45.13 -9.06
N GLY A 329 -9.37 44.00 -8.33
CA GLY A 329 -10.50 43.45 -7.55
C GLY A 329 -10.10 42.76 -6.24
N SER A 330 -8.91 43.06 -5.70
CA SER A 330 -8.36 42.41 -4.52
C SER A 330 -8.23 43.39 -3.34
N GLU A 331 -9.36 43.95 -2.87
CA GLU A 331 -9.41 44.69 -1.59
C GLU A 331 -10.46 44.19 -0.61
N GLU A 332 -11.28 43.18 -0.94
CA GLU A 332 -12.34 42.74 -0.03
C GLU A 332 -12.34 41.23 0.26
N ILE A 333 -12.29 40.94 1.57
CA ILE A 333 -12.76 39.74 2.29
C ILE A 333 -11.72 38.63 2.56
N VAL A 334 -11.25 38.62 3.82
CA VAL A 334 -10.65 37.46 4.50
C VAL A 334 -11.55 37.12 5.70
N GLU A 335 -12.34 36.07 5.59
CA GLU A 335 -13.13 35.51 6.70
C GLU A 335 -12.43 34.28 7.33
N ARG A 336 -12.52 34.16 8.66
CA ARG A 336 -11.93 33.09 9.49
C ARG A 336 -12.85 31.86 9.56
N PRO A 337 -12.34 30.63 9.73
CA PRO A 337 -13.17 29.43 9.80
C PRO A 337 -13.80 29.22 11.19
N ASN A 338 -15.05 28.74 11.16
CA ASN A 338 -15.93 28.48 12.31
C ASN A 338 -15.53 27.18 13.08
N PRO A 339 -15.41 27.18 14.43
CA PRO A 339 -14.94 26.01 15.21
C PRO A 339 -15.94 24.86 15.38
N GLU A 340 -17.21 25.01 14.98
CA GLU A 340 -18.28 24.09 15.41
C GLU A 340 -18.49 22.83 14.55
N ALA A 341 -17.72 22.63 13.48
CA ALA A 341 -17.93 21.51 12.54
C ALA A 341 -17.24 20.18 12.92
N ALA A 342 -16.85 19.98 14.18
CA ALA A 342 -16.06 18.82 14.64
C ALA A 342 -16.77 17.96 15.71
N GLN A 343 -18.08 17.73 15.59
CA GLN A 343 -18.79 16.74 16.41
C GLN A 343 -19.30 15.58 15.54
N GLY A 344 -18.62 14.44 15.62
CA GLY A 344 -19.00 13.19 14.95
C GLY A 344 -18.50 11.96 15.69
N GLU A 345 -19.46 11.16 16.18
CA GLU A 345 -19.38 9.76 16.67
C GLU A 345 -18.50 9.47 17.91
N ALA A 346 -19.15 9.30 19.07
CA ALA A 346 -18.53 8.84 20.32
C ALA A 346 -18.24 7.32 20.26
N TYR A 347 -16.96 6.96 20.28
CA TYR A 347 -16.51 5.58 20.53
C TYR A 347 -16.46 5.32 22.05
N PRO A 348 -16.84 4.13 22.55
CA PRO A 348 -16.73 3.82 23.98
C PRO A 348 -15.25 3.83 24.42
N SER A 349 -14.93 4.70 25.35
CA SER A 349 -13.59 4.91 25.94
C SER A 349 -13.28 3.84 27.00
N THR A 350 -12.11 3.19 26.89
CA THR A 350 -11.58 2.24 27.89
C THR A 350 -10.35 2.85 28.56
N ALA A 351 -10.38 3.00 29.87
CA ALA A 351 -9.23 3.47 30.65
C ALA A 351 -8.49 2.28 31.29
N ALA A 352 -7.18 2.21 31.12
CA ALA A 352 -6.35 1.14 31.68
C ALA A 352 -5.44 1.67 32.80
N PHE A 353 -5.44 1.01 33.95
CA PHE A 353 -4.62 1.30 35.12
C PHE A 353 -3.58 0.20 35.28
N ILE A 354 -2.31 0.59 35.31
CA ILE A 354 -1.17 -0.30 35.49
C ILE A 354 -0.62 -0.07 36.89
N PHE A 355 -0.57 -1.11 37.71
CA PHE A 355 -0.05 -1.05 39.07
C PHE A 355 1.35 -1.63 39.14
N ILE A 356 2.24 -0.97 39.90
CA ILE A 356 3.62 -1.41 40.12
C ILE A 356 3.85 -1.47 41.63
N GLY A 357 4.27 -2.63 42.14
CA GLY A 357 4.59 -2.81 43.56
C GLY A 357 5.82 -2.02 43.99
N GLU A 358 5.99 -1.82 45.30
CA GLU A 358 7.14 -1.09 45.87
C GLU A 358 8.49 -1.74 45.51
N ASN A 359 8.55 -3.08 45.51
CA ASN A 359 9.73 -3.88 45.19
C ASN A 359 9.71 -4.46 43.76
N GLY A 360 8.81 -3.95 42.91
CA GLY A 360 8.66 -4.45 41.54
C GLY A 360 9.86 -4.13 40.66
N SER A 361 10.08 -4.94 39.62
CA SER A 361 11.11 -4.71 38.60
C SER A 361 10.50 -4.30 37.25
N PRO A 362 9.81 -3.13 37.15
CA PRO A 362 9.10 -2.72 35.93
C PRO A 362 10.03 -2.50 34.72
N LEU A 363 11.33 -2.32 34.99
CA LEU A 363 12.37 -2.10 33.99
C LEU A 363 13.11 -3.37 33.58
N ALA A 364 12.78 -4.55 34.13
CA ALA A 364 13.36 -5.81 33.68
C ALA A 364 13.13 -6.00 32.17
N GLU A 365 14.20 -6.30 31.44
CA GLU A 365 14.10 -6.44 29.98
C GLU A 365 13.77 -7.88 29.59
N VAL A 366 12.63 -8.03 28.91
CA VAL A 366 12.26 -9.26 28.23
C VAL A 366 12.21 -8.96 26.74
N GLY A 367 12.97 -9.67 25.90
CA GLY A 367 13.01 -9.44 24.46
C GLY A 367 13.39 -8.01 24.07
N THR A 368 14.39 -7.43 24.75
CA THR A 368 14.92 -6.05 24.57
C THR A 368 13.96 -4.91 24.92
N LEU A 369 12.82 -5.21 25.56
CA LEU A 369 11.89 -4.20 26.06
C LEU A 369 11.65 -4.38 27.57
N PRO A 370 11.63 -3.28 28.34
CA PRO A 370 11.11 -3.28 29.71
C PRO A 370 9.70 -3.88 29.79
N VAL A 371 9.42 -4.68 30.82
CA VAL A 371 8.09 -5.28 31.07
C VAL A 371 7.01 -4.19 31.07
N LEU A 372 7.23 -3.08 31.79
CA LEU A 372 6.28 -1.98 31.85
C LEU A 372 5.99 -1.37 30.47
N LEU A 373 7.03 -1.17 29.65
CA LEU A 373 6.86 -0.64 28.30
C LEU A 373 6.06 -1.61 27.41
N ARG A 374 6.31 -2.92 27.55
CA ARG A 374 5.55 -3.95 26.84
C ARG A 374 4.08 -3.91 27.21
N THR A 375 3.76 -3.76 28.50
CA THR A 375 2.38 -3.64 29.00
C THR A 375 1.69 -2.39 28.46
N ILE A 376 2.33 -1.22 28.55
CA ILE A 376 1.80 0.05 28.01
C ILE A 376 1.51 -0.05 26.51
N LEU A 377 2.46 -0.57 25.72
CA LEU A 377 2.31 -0.72 24.28
C LEU A 377 1.26 -1.79 23.90
N GLY A 378 1.16 -2.86 24.68
CA GLY A 378 0.15 -3.90 24.54
C GLY A 378 -1.27 -3.39 24.75
N LEU A 379 -1.48 -2.62 25.83
CA LEU A 379 -2.77 -2.00 26.16
C LEU A 379 -3.21 -0.97 25.11
N LYS A 380 -2.27 -0.12 24.68
CA LYS A 380 -2.50 0.80 23.56
C LYS A 380 -2.95 0.06 22.31
N LYS A 381 -2.31 -1.08 21.98
CA LYS A 381 -2.66 -1.89 20.82
C LYS A 381 -4.04 -2.55 20.98
N ALA A 382 -4.40 -2.96 22.19
CA ALA A 382 -5.71 -3.52 22.50
C ALA A 382 -6.86 -2.51 22.44
N GLY A 383 -6.56 -1.21 22.37
CA GLY A 383 -7.55 -0.14 22.17
C GLY A 383 -7.81 0.73 23.39
N ALA A 384 -6.97 0.66 24.43
CA ALA A 384 -7.08 1.56 25.58
C ALA A 384 -6.91 3.03 25.14
N THR A 385 -7.87 3.89 25.51
CA THR A 385 -7.90 5.31 25.13
C THR A 385 -7.10 6.18 26.10
N THR A 386 -7.04 5.76 27.36
CA THR A 386 -6.25 6.40 28.43
C THR A 386 -5.47 5.31 29.16
N ILE A 387 -4.20 5.57 29.46
CA ILE A 387 -3.36 4.64 30.23
C ILE A 387 -2.81 5.40 31.43
N VAL A 388 -3.05 4.88 32.62
CA VAL A 388 -2.60 5.45 33.88
C VAL A 388 -1.64 4.46 34.52
N VAL A 389 -0.46 4.94 34.93
CA VAL A 389 0.52 4.13 35.65
C VAL A 389 0.59 4.60 37.10
N CYS A 390 0.26 3.68 38.01
CA CYS A 390 0.30 3.88 39.45
C CYS A 390 1.64 3.34 39.97
N ALA A 391 2.52 4.24 40.40
CA ALA A 391 3.86 3.88 40.88
C ALA A 391 4.33 4.83 41.99
N HIS A 392 5.05 4.30 42.97
CA HIS A 392 5.68 5.08 44.03
C HIS A 392 6.71 6.08 43.46
N ALA A 393 6.90 7.22 44.13
CA ALA A 393 7.70 8.35 43.63
C ALA A 393 9.14 7.96 43.20
N ALA A 394 9.78 7.05 43.93
CA ALA A 394 11.12 6.56 43.59
C ALA A 394 11.11 5.75 42.27
N THR A 395 10.23 4.75 42.17
CA THR A 395 10.07 3.89 40.99
C THR A 395 9.61 4.68 39.77
N ARG A 396 8.67 5.61 39.95
CA ARG A 396 8.19 6.52 38.90
C ARG A 396 9.33 7.31 38.28
N ARG A 397 10.15 8.00 39.09
CA ARG A 397 11.22 8.88 38.56
C ARG A 397 12.22 8.12 37.68
N ILE A 398 12.57 6.90 38.08
CA ILE A 398 13.50 6.04 37.34
C ILE A 398 12.81 5.53 36.07
N ALA A 399 11.62 4.95 36.18
CA ALA A 399 10.89 4.39 35.05
C ALA A 399 10.52 5.45 34.00
N GLU A 400 10.04 6.62 34.43
CA GLU A 400 9.67 7.72 33.55
C GLU A 400 10.90 8.23 32.77
N ARG A 401 12.06 8.41 33.44
CA ARG A 401 13.30 8.85 32.78
C ARG A 401 13.77 7.86 31.72
N GLU A 402 13.85 6.57 32.05
CA GLU A 402 14.33 5.52 31.14
C GLU A 402 13.38 5.33 29.96
N LEU A 403 12.06 5.30 30.21
CA LEU A 403 11.07 5.10 29.16
C LEU A 403 10.92 6.31 28.23
N LEU A 404 11.13 7.54 28.74
CA LEU A 404 11.15 8.76 27.91
C LEU A 404 12.32 8.75 26.93
N GLN A 405 13.50 8.28 27.36
CA GLN A 405 14.67 8.18 26.47
C GLN A 405 14.42 7.22 25.30
N MET A 406 13.62 6.17 25.51
CA MET A 406 13.23 5.25 24.44
C MET A 406 12.32 5.90 23.39
N GLY A 407 11.62 6.99 23.71
CA GLY A 407 10.80 7.76 22.76
C GLY A 407 9.56 7.02 22.24
N ARG A 408 9.07 6.00 22.97
CA ARG A 408 7.96 5.12 22.55
C ARG A 408 6.66 5.29 23.34
N LEU A 409 6.64 6.18 24.33
CA LEU A 409 5.48 6.38 25.19
C LEU A 409 4.30 7.04 24.45
N PRO A 410 3.04 6.61 24.71
CA PRO A 410 1.86 7.28 24.18
C PRO A 410 1.66 8.67 24.79
N ARG A 411 1.03 9.58 24.04
CA ARG A 411 0.73 10.95 24.50
C ARG A 411 -0.36 11.04 25.57
N PHE A 412 -1.15 9.98 25.74
CA PHE A 412 -2.27 9.85 26.68
C PHE A 412 -1.90 8.97 27.89
N LEU A 413 -0.60 8.92 28.21
CA LEU A 413 -0.08 8.24 29.39
C LEU A 413 -0.05 9.23 30.56
N GLU A 414 -0.66 8.86 31.66
CA GLU A 414 -0.65 9.62 32.91
C GLU A 414 0.04 8.82 34.01
N TRP A 415 0.73 9.51 34.91
CA TRP A 415 1.39 8.91 36.06
C TRP A 415 0.72 9.41 37.33
N ILE A 416 0.28 8.48 38.17
CA ILE A 416 -0.29 8.77 39.47
C ILE A 416 0.66 8.25 40.54
N GLU A 417 1.02 9.14 41.45
CA GLU A 417 1.71 8.79 42.67
C GLU A 417 0.65 8.44 43.72
N PRO A 418 0.63 7.22 44.25
CA PRO A 418 -0.19 6.94 45.42
C PRO A 418 0.34 7.79 46.57
N GLN A 419 -0.44 8.78 47.01
CA GLN A 419 -0.14 9.51 48.25
C GLN A 419 -0.32 8.53 49.41
N SER A 420 0.54 8.59 50.43
CA SER A 420 0.56 7.71 51.60
C SER A 420 -0.73 7.65 52.43
N ALA A 421 -1.79 8.37 52.02
CA ALA A 421 -3.08 8.46 52.69
C ALA A 421 -4.29 8.03 51.83
N ILE A 422 -4.10 7.64 50.56
CA ILE A 422 -5.21 7.27 49.64
C ILE A 422 -5.18 5.77 49.38
N SER A 423 -6.23 5.06 49.83
CA SER A 423 -6.37 3.62 49.56
C SER A 423 -6.68 3.35 48.09
N LEU A 424 -6.30 2.19 47.58
CA LEU A 424 -6.52 1.78 46.19
C LEU A 424 -8.00 1.91 45.75
N PRO A 425 -9.01 1.63 46.61
CA PRO A 425 -10.42 1.91 46.34
C PRO A 425 -10.77 3.40 46.14
N GLN A 426 -10.13 4.31 46.89
CA GLN A 426 -10.33 5.75 46.72
C GLN A 426 -9.73 6.26 45.41
N LEU A 427 -8.61 5.69 44.96
CA LEU A 427 -8.01 5.98 43.66
C LEU A 427 -8.92 5.52 42.52
N LEU A 428 -9.53 4.33 42.64
CA LEU A 428 -10.54 3.85 41.69
C LEU A 428 -11.78 4.75 41.66
N ARG A 429 -12.21 5.27 42.82
CA ARG A 429 -13.33 6.22 42.92
C ARG A 429 -13.02 7.52 42.18
N GLN A 430 -11.84 8.09 42.38
CA GLN A 430 -11.41 9.31 41.70
C GLN A 430 -11.29 9.09 40.18
N ALA A 431 -10.76 7.94 39.76
CA ALA A 431 -10.65 7.57 38.35
C ALA A 431 -12.00 7.53 37.63
N VAL A 432 -13.08 7.08 38.29
CA VAL A 432 -14.44 7.05 37.72
C VAL A 432 -15.01 8.46 37.50
N TYR A 433 -14.68 9.41 38.37
CA TYR A 433 -15.17 10.79 38.25
C TYR A 433 -14.38 11.61 37.21
N ASP A 434 -13.06 11.44 37.17
CA ASP A 434 -12.18 12.23 36.30
C ASP A 434 -12.15 11.70 34.86
N LEU A 435 -12.34 10.39 34.67
CA LEU A 435 -12.28 9.76 33.36
C LEU A 435 -13.70 9.49 32.85
N ARG A 436 -14.08 10.11 31.73
CA ARG A 436 -15.31 9.79 30.97
C ARG A 436 -15.22 8.40 30.29
N ALA A 437 -14.73 7.39 31.00
CA ALA A 437 -14.54 6.03 30.51
C ALA A 437 -15.77 5.18 30.79
N HIS A 438 -16.15 4.31 29.85
CA HIS A 438 -17.24 3.37 30.04
C HIS A 438 -16.82 2.12 30.83
N LYS A 439 -15.53 1.78 30.83
CA LYS A 439 -14.95 0.60 31.48
C LYS A 439 -13.53 0.89 31.98
N LEU A 440 -13.17 0.21 33.06
CA LEU A 440 -11.87 0.30 33.70
C LEU A 440 -11.13 -1.04 33.59
N LEU A 441 -9.90 -1.01 33.12
CA LEU A 441 -9.05 -2.19 32.98
C LEU A 441 -7.89 -2.10 33.97
N LEU A 442 -7.80 -3.03 34.93
CA LEU A 442 -6.73 -3.13 35.92
C LEU A 442 -5.70 -4.14 35.45
N VAL A 443 -4.42 -3.76 35.45
CA VAL A 443 -3.31 -4.59 34.99
C VAL A 443 -2.12 -4.51 35.96
N ASP A 444 -1.56 -5.66 36.32
CA ASP A 444 -0.29 -5.77 37.02
C ASP A 444 0.88 -5.50 36.05
N GLY A 445 1.70 -4.49 36.35
CA GLY A 445 2.83 -4.05 35.56
C GLY A 445 4.11 -4.89 35.71
N GLU A 446 4.13 -5.89 36.60
CA GLU A 446 5.27 -6.78 36.85
C GLU A 446 5.22 -8.08 36.01
N ASN A 447 4.14 -8.29 35.27
CA ASN A 447 3.92 -9.49 34.47
C ASN A 447 4.09 -9.21 32.97
N THR A 448 4.64 -10.20 32.25
CA THR A 448 4.62 -10.24 30.78
C THR A 448 3.43 -11.06 30.32
N TYR A 449 2.58 -10.47 29.48
CA TYR A 449 1.37 -11.11 28.98
C TYR A 449 1.41 -11.34 27.47
N ASN A 450 0.73 -12.40 27.03
CA ASN A 450 0.38 -12.59 25.64
C ASN A 450 -0.59 -11.47 25.20
N PRO A 451 -0.33 -10.76 24.08
CA PRO A 451 -1.18 -9.66 23.63
C PRO A 451 -2.66 -9.99 23.42
N LEU A 452 -3.01 -11.27 23.25
CA LEU A 452 -4.41 -11.72 23.14
C LEU A 452 -5.21 -11.48 24.44
N LEU A 453 -4.55 -11.51 25.61
CA LEU A 453 -5.21 -11.31 26.90
C LEU A 453 -5.70 -9.87 27.06
N PHE A 454 -4.87 -8.88 26.70
CA PHE A 454 -5.29 -7.47 26.70
C PHE A 454 -6.45 -7.23 25.73
N ARG A 455 -6.39 -7.86 24.54
CA ARG A 455 -7.47 -7.75 23.57
C ARG A 455 -8.77 -8.33 24.11
N ARG A 456 -8.73 -9.53 24.71
CA ARG A 456 -9.90 -10.16 25.32
C ARG A 456 -10.50 -9.30 26.43
N ALA A 457 -9.64 -8.74 27.28
CA ALA A 457 -10.03 -7.86 28.38
C ALA A 457 -10.68 -6.56 27.88
N CYS A 458 -10.16 -5.94 26.82
CA CYS A 458 -10.76 -4.74 26.20
C CYS A 458 -12.05 -5.03 25.40
N GLU A 459 -12.17 -6.20 24.77
CA GLU A 459 -13.35 -6.59 23.98
C GLU A 459 -14.53 -7.09 24.83
N TRP A 460 -14.34 -7.26 26.14
CA TRP A 460 -15.41 -7.69 27.06
C TRP A 460 -16.54 -6.64 27.09
N ASN A 461 -17.79 -7.11 26.89
CA ASN A 461 -18.97 -6.28 26.65
C ASN A 461 -20.07 -6.45 27.69
N GLY A 462 -19.75 -6.83 28.92
CA GLY A 462 -20.73 -6.81 30.00
C GLY A 462 -21.15 -5.38 30.34
N ASP A 463 -22.46 -5.18 30.50
CA ASP A 463 -23.05 -3.90 30.90
C ASP A 463 -22.97 -3.70 32.42
N ASP A 464 -23.09 -4.79 33.20
CA ASP A 464 -22.93 -4.83 34.65
C ASP A 464 -21.95 -5.94 35.08
N GLY A 465 -21.07 -5.63 36.03
CA GLY A 465 -20.07 -6.55 36.58
C GLY A 465 -18.66 -6.37 36.01
N GLY A 466 -17.90 -7.45 35.93
CA GLY A 466 -16.53 -7.42 35.41
C GLY A 466 -16.00 -8.79 35.02
N LEU A 467 -14.84 -8.80 34.37
CA LEU A 467 -14.10 -9.98 33.94
C LEU A 467 -12.78 -10.07 34.71
N LEU A 468 -12.50 -11.21 35.34
CA LEU A 468 -11.21 -11.52 35.96
C LEU A 468 -10.56 -12.69 35.21
N LEU A 469 -9.31 -12.52 34.80
CA LEU A 469 -8.55 -13.61 34.19
C LEU A 469 -7.81 -14.41 35.27
N THR A 470 -7.98 -15.73 35.27
CA THR A 470 -7.38 -16.63 36.27
C THR A 470 -6.58 -17.77 35.64
N THR A 471 -5.63 -18.31 36.40
CA THR A 471 -4.92 -19.57 36.08
C THR A 471 -4.87 -20.42 37.33
N ALA A 472 -5.34 -21.67 37.23
CA ALA A 472 -5.57 -22.56 38.37
C ALA A 472 -6.44 -21.91 39.47
N GLY A 473 -7.39 -21.06 39.07
CA GLY A 473 -8.22 -20.28 39.99
C GLY A 473 -7.53 -19.06 40.64
N GLU A 474 -6.24 -18.81 40.43
CA GLU A 474 -5.55 -17.63 40.95
C GLU A 474 -5.60 -16.45 39.96
N PRO A 475 -5.78 -15.19 40.41
CA PRO A 475 -5.75 -14.02 39.54
C PRO A 475 -4.39 -13.82 38.86
N ILE A 476 -4.40 -13.60 37.54
CA ILE A 476 -3.16 -13.39 36.77
C ILE A 476 -2.72 -11.92 36.69
N GLY A 477 -3.44 -11.01 37.34
CA GLY A 477 -3.17 -9.58 37.31
C GLY A 477 -3.91 -8.80 36.21
N ILE A 478 -4.93 -9.36 35.54
CA ILE A 478 -5.78 -8.62 34.57
C ILE A 478 -7.25 -8.72 34.99
N ALA A 479 -7.90 -7.56 35.17
CA ALA A 479 -9.34 -7.46 35.45
C ALA A 479 -10.00 -6.30 34.70
N THR A 480 -11.15 -6.51 34.06
CA THR A 480 -11.98 -5.46 33.45
C THR A 480 -13.22 -5.25 34.30
N LEU A 481 -13.54 -4.01 34.67
CA LEU A 481 -14.68 -3.66 35.51
C LEU A 481 -15.57 -2.64 34.78
N SER A 482 -16.90 -2.82 34.87
CA SER A 482 -17.86 -1.78 34.50
C SER A 482 -17.80 -0.61 35.48
N VAL A 483 -18.24 0.59 35.08
CA VAL A 483 -18.31 1.74 36.00
C VAL A 483 -19.20 1.45 37.22
N THR A 484 -20.28 0.69 37.04
CA THR A 484 -21.16 0.26 38.13
C THR A 484 -20.40 -0.61 39.12
N CYS A 485 -19.65 -1.61 38.64
CA CYS A 485 -18.83 -2.50 39.46
C CYS A 485 -17.70 -1.75 40.18
N VAL A 486 -17.04 -0.78 39.53
CA VAL A 486 -16.00 0.02 40.17
C VAL A 486 -16.56 0.87 41.31
N ARG A 487 -17.75 1.46 41.15
CA ARG A 487 -18.41 2.24 42.21
C ARG A 487 -18.75 1.35 43.40
N ASP A 488 -19.37 0.20 43.15
CA ASP A 488 -19.75 -0.75 44.19
C ASP A 488 -18.51 -1.28 44.92
N ALA A 489 -17.44 -1.57 44.18
CA ALA A 489 -16.15 -1.94 44.74
C ALA A 489 -15.53 -0.82 45.58
N ALA A 490 -15.57 0.44 45.12
CA ALA A 490 -15.04 1.57 45.87
C ALA A 490 -15.79 1.83 47.19
N ASP A 491 -17.09 1.51 47.25
CA ASP A 491 -17.93 1.71 48.43
C ASP A 491 -17.82 0.54 49.44
N GLN A 492 -17.54 -0.68 48.97
CA GLN A 492 -17.55 -1.90 49.80
C GLN A 492 -16.17 -2.48 50.09
N CYS A 493 -15.12 -2.07 49.37
CA CYS A 493 -13.79 -2.62 49.54
C CYS A 493 -13.15 -2.17 50.87
N PRO A 494 -12.52 -3.09 51.63
CA PRO A 494 -11.76 -2.72 52.82
C PRO A 494 -10.66 -1.70 52.52
N CYS A 495 -10.52 -0.69 53.39
CA CYS A 495 -9.52 0.37 53.27
C CYS A 495 -8.07 -0.13 53.32
N ASP A 496 -7.84 -1.34 53.88
CA ASP A 496 -6.52 -1.93 54.12
C ASP A 496 -6.02 -2.81 52.95
N THR A 497 -6.59 -2.69 51.75
CA THR A 497 -6.14 -3.45 50.57
C THR A 497 -4.84 -2.84 50.01
N PRO A 498 -3.66 -3.46 50.23
CA PRO A 498 -2.38 -2.80 49.99
C PRO A 498 -1.91 -2.91 48.53
N ASP A 499 -2.36 -3.94 47.81
CA ASP A 499 -1.91 -4.27 46.46
C ASP A 499 -3.03 -4.73 45.53
N LEU A 500 -2.74 -4.73 44.22
CA LEU A 500 -3.71 -5.13 43.19
C LEU A 500 -4.15 -6.59 43.34
N HIS A 501 -3.25 -7.47 43.81
CA HIS A 501 -3.55 -8.90 43.98
C HIS A 501 -4.60 -9.12 45.06
N SER A 502 -4.45 -8.48 46.23
CA SER A 502 -5.45 -8.55 47.31
C SER A 502 -6.79 -7.95 46.87
N LEU A 503 -6.77 -6.86 46.08
CA LEU A 503 -7.99 -6.30 45.50
C LEU A 503 -8.68 -7.31 44.57
N GLN A 504 -7.94 -7.98 43.69
CA GLN A 504 -8.50 -8.96 42.75
C GLN A 504 -9.07 -10.19 43.47
N LEU A 505 -8.41 -10.67 44.52
CA LEU A 505 -8.92 -11.73 45.39
C LEU A 505 -10.21 -11.32 46.12
N TRP A 506 -10.23 -10.10 46.66
CA TRP A 506 -11.44 -9.55 47.28
C TRP A 506 -12.57 -9.42 46.25
N LEU A 507 -12.31 -8.82 45.09
CA LEU A 507 -13.29 -8.67 44.01
C LEU A 507 -13.85 -10.02 43.55
N LYS A 508 -13.01 -11.06 43.48
CA LYS A 508 -13.44 -12.43 43.17
C LYS A 508 -14.40 -12.99 44.22
N SER A 509 -14.23 -12.61 45.49
CA SER A 509 -15.06 -13.07 46.62
C SER A 509 -16.31 -12.23 46.87
N ALA A 510 -16.26 -10.92 46.56
CA ALA A 510 -17.26 -9.93 46.96
C ALA A 510 -18.14 -9.44 45.81
N ALA A 511 -17.64 -9.46 44.57
CA ALA A 511 -18.34 -8.94 43.39
C ALA A 511 -18.75 -10.07 42.43
N SER A 512 -19.81 -9.83 41.65
CA SER A 512 -20.30 -10.68 40.57
C SER A 512 -19.37 -10.64 39.34
N LEU A 513 -18.13 -11.09 39.50
CA LEU A 513 -17.15 -11.17 38.42
C LEU A 513 -17.24 -12.49 37.65
N GLU A 514 -17.24 -12.37 36.33
CA GLU A 514 -17.00 -13.48 35.41
C GLU A 514 -15.51 -13.87 35.51
N CYS A 515 -15.22 -15.08 35.98
CA CYS A 515 -13.86 -15.61 36.00
C CYS A 515 -13.60 -16.43 34.73
N GLU A 516 -12.62 -16.04 33.92
CA GLU A 516 -12.22 -16.75 32.71
C GLU A 516 -10.84 -17.40 32.91
N GLU A 517 -10.80 -18.73 32.79
CA GLU A 517 -9.59 -19.52 32.97
C GLU A 517 -8.68 -19.40 31.73
N VAL A 518 -7.42 -19.05 31.96
CA VAL A 518 -6.39 -18.81 30.94
C VAL A 518 -5.23 -19.77 31.15
N ASN A 519 -4.68 -20.26 30.04
CA ASN A 519 -3.52 -21.16 30.05
C ASN A 519 -2.28 -20.46 30.67
N ALA A 520 -1.59 -21.15 31.59
CA ALA A 520 -0.37 -20.70 32.26
C ALA A 520 0.77 -20.29 31.29
N ASP A 521 0.76 -20.80 30.06
CA ASP A 521 1.71 -20.42 29.03
C ASP A 521 1.47 -19.01 28.44
N MET A 522 0.36 -18.35 28.74
CA MET A 522 0.00 -17.03 28.18
C MET A 522 0.48 -15.83 29.01
N TRP A 523 1.11 -16.05 30.17
CA TRP A 523 1.66 -14.98 31.01
C TRP A 523 2.84 -15.47 31.85
N GLN A 524 3.63 -14.54 32.41
CA GLN A 524 4.74 -14.83 33.32
C GLN A 524 5.03 -13.62 34.21
N ARG A 525 5.06 -13.81 35.54
CA ARG A 525 5.58 -12.81 36.48
C ARG A 525 7.09 -12.69 36.33
N VAL A 526 7.63 -11.48 36.38
CA VAL A 526 9.07 -11.21 36.21
C VAL A 526 9.61 -10.52 37.47
N ALA A 527 10.04 -11.33 38.45
CA ALA A 527 10.68 -10.84 39.68
C ALA A 527 12.18 -11.20 39.73
N THR A 528 12.54 -12.38 39.23
CA THR A 528 13.91 -12.89 39.24
C THR A 528 14.49 -13.05 37.83
N GLU A 529 15.79 -13.32 37.74
CA GLU A 529 16.43 -13.63 36.46
C GLU A 529 15.93 -14.94 35.85
N GLU A 530 15.59 -15.93 36.68
CA GLU A 530 14.98 -17.20 36.23
C GLU A 530 13.60 -16.95 35.60
N ASP A 531 12.79 -16.09 36.22
CA ASP A 531 11.50 -15.66 35.68
C ASP A 531 11.65 -14.93 34.35
N ARG A 532 12.67 -14.09 34.23
CA ARG A 532 12.99 -13.36 33.00
C ARG A 532 13.32 -14.34 31.86
N ILE A 533 14.12 -15.36 32.12
CA ILE A 533 14.45 -16.43 31.15
C ILE A 533 13.20 -17.22 30.77
N ALA A 534 12.35 -17.57 31.74
CA ALA A 534 11.07 -18.23 31.47
C ALA A 534 10.14 -17.38 30.60
N ALA A 535 10.09 -16.06 30.83
CA ALA A 535 9.33 -15.12 30.02
C ALA A 535 9.86 -15.03 28.58
N GLU A 536 11.19 -15.07 28.39
CA GLU A 536 11.81 -15.10 27.05
C GLU A 536 11.43 -16.37 26.28
N HIS A 537 11.47 -17.54 26.92
CA HIS A 537 11.05 -18.79 26.29
C HIS A 537 9.55 -18.80 25.94
N LYS A 538 8.70 -18.20 26.77
CA LYS A 538 7.28 -18.02 26.47
C LYS A 538 7.07 -17.07 25.29
N LEU A 539 7.79 -15.95 25.22
CA LEU A 539 7.74 -15.02 24.08
C LEU A 539 8.08 -15.71 22.75
N ASP A 540 9.15 -16.51 22.72
CA ASP A 540 9.56 -17.22 21.51
C ASP A 540 8.50 -18.23 21.05
N ARG A 541 7.85 -18.93 21.99
CA ARG A 541 6.72 -19.82 21.68
C ARG A 541 5.52 -19.06 21.14
N TRP A 542 5.22 -17.86 21.63
CA TRP A 542 4.11 -17.03 21.14
C TRP A 542 4.33 -16.52 19.70
N LEU A 543 5.54 -16.57 19.16
CA LEU A 543 5.83 -16.18 17.77
C LEU A 543 5.38 -17.23 16.75
N VAL A 544 5.30 -18.49 17.18
CA VAL A 544 4.87 -19.62 16.34
C VAL A 544 3.35 -19.65 16.31
N LYS A 545 2.75 -19.51 15.12
CA LYS A 545 1.30 -19.47 14.99
C LYS A 545 0.73 -20.89 14.91
N PRO A 546 -0.43 -21.19 15.52
CA PRO A 546 -1.09 -22.48 15.35
C PRO A 546 -1.45 -22.81 13.90
N THR A 547 -1.65 -21.77 13.08
CA THR A 547 -1.96 -21.87 11.65
C THR A 547 -0.74 -22.08 10.74
N ASP A 548 0.49 -22.03 11.29
CA ASP A 548 1.72 -22.22 10.52
C ASP A 548 1.79 -23.66 9.99
N GLY A 549 1.94 -23.81 8.66
CA GLY A 549 2.12 -25.12 8.03
C GLY A 549 3.49 -25.74 8.32
N ILE A 550 3.73 -26.97 7.86
CA ILE A 550 4.98 -27.72 8.12
C ILE A 550 6.23 -26.89 7.73
N PHE A 551 6.26 -26.33 6.52
CA PHE A 551 7.36 -25.49 6.05
C PHE A 551 7.53 -24.20 6.84
N ALA A 552 6.43 -23.57 7.26
CA ALA A 552 6.49 -22.38 8.09
C ALA A 552 7.08 -22.71 9.46
N ARG A 553 6.68 -23.82 10.10
CA ARG A 553 7.27 -24.29 11.36
C ARG A 553 8.76 -24.61 11.23
N PHE A 554 9.18 -25.18 10.10
CA PHE A 554 10.60 -25.38 9.81
C PHE A 554 11.34 -24.04 9.69
N ASN A 555 10.78 -23.07 8.96
CA ASN A 555 11.33 -21.71 8.90
C ASN A 555 11.45 -21.09 10.30
N ARG A 556 10.44 -21.24 11.18
CA ARG A 556 10.44 -20.69 12.55
C ARG A 556 11.62 -21.15 13.39
N ARG A 557 12.11 -22.39 13.19
CA ARG A 557 13.30 -22.90 13.89
C ARG A 557 14.57 -22.09 13.57
N ILE A 558 14.61 -21.45 12.41
CA ILE A 558 15.75 -20.66 11.94
C ILE A 558 15.45 -19.15 12.07
N SER A 559 14.24 -18.71 11.74
CA SER A 559 13.86 -17.29 11.76
C SER A 559 13.80 -16.73 13.18
N VAL A 560 13.26 -17.46 14.17
CA VAL A 560 13.15 -16.95 15.55
C VAL A 560 14.53 -16.62 16.14
N PRO A 561 15.54 -17.51 16.07
CA PRO A 561 16.91 -17.17 16.49
C PRO A 561 17.50 -15.96 15.75
N ILE A 562 17.25 -15.83 14.44
CA ILE A 562 17.69 -14.67 13.66
C ILE A 562 17.01 -13.39 14.19
N SER A 563 15.69 -13.43 14.37
CA SER A 563 14.90 -12.34 14.92
C SER A 563 15.38 -11.92 16.31
N ARG A 564 15.76 -12.87 17.18
CA ARG A 564 16.36 -12.60 18.50
C ARG A 564 17.65 -11.79 18.44
N GLN A 565 18.45 -11.94 17.38
CA GLN A 565 19.64 -11.11 17.18
C GLN A 565 19.28 -9.78 16.52
N LEU A 566 18.34 -9.77 15.58
CA LEU A 566 17.88 -8.55 14.90
C LEU A 566 17.22 -7.56 15.85
N ILE A 567 16.52 -8.02 16.89
CA ILE A 567 15.87 -7.11 17.84
C ILE A 567 16.87 -6.26 18.64
N LYS A 568 18.10 -6.76 18.85
CA LYS A 568 19.18 -6.03 19.54
C LYS A 568 19.75 -4.88 18.71
N LEU A 569 19.51 -4.89 17.40
CA LEU A 569 19.97 -3.85 16.48
C LEU A 569 18.87 -2.78 16.29
N PRO A 570 19.23 -1.54 15.90
CA PRO A 570 18.27 -0.48 15.58
C PRO A 570 17.59 -0.68 14.22
N ILE A 571 17.27 -1.93 13.87
CA ILE A 571 16.61 -2.33 12.63
C ILE A 571 15.10 -2.37 12.85
N THR A 572 14.35 -1.78 11.91
CA THR A 572 12.88 -1.80 11.91
C THR A 572 12.33 -2.99 11.12
N PRO A 573 11.13 -3.50 11.42
CA PRO A 573 10.51 -4.58 10.64
C PRO A 573 10.46 -4.30 9.13
N ASN A 574 10.12 -3.08 8.73
CA ASN A 574 10.05 -2.69 7.32
C ASN A 574 11.42 -2.76 6.60
N MET A 575 12.52 -2.52 7.33
CA MET A 575 13.87 -2.71 6.77
C MET A 575 14.15 -4.18 6.50
N VAL A 576 13.68 -5.09 7.38
CA VAL A 576 13.77 -6.54 7.19
C VAL A 576 12.95 -6.98 5.97
N SER A 577 11.72 -6.45 5.80
CA SER A 577 10.89 -6.74 4.61
C SER A 577 11.56 -6.28 3.31
N LEU A 578 12.13 -5.07 3.28
CA LEU A 578 12.84 -4.53 2.11
C LEU A 578 14.14 -5.28 1.81
N PHE A 579 14.88 -5.69 2.84
CA PHE A 579 16.07 -6.52 2.67
C PHE A 579 15.71 -7.89 2.08
N THR A 580 14.67 -8.52 2.61
CA THR A 580 14.14 -9.79 2.11
C THR A 580 13.69 -9.69 0.64
N LEU A 581 13.04 -8.58 0.27
CA LEU A 581 12.70 -8.28 -1.13
C LEU A 581 13.96 -8.17 -2.01
N GLY A 582 15.02 -7.55 -1.51
CA GLY A 582 16.33 -7.49 -2.18
C GLY A 582 16.95 -8.86 -2.42
N VAL A 583 16.86 -9.77 -1.44
CA VAL A 583 17.27 -11.18 -1.60
C VAL A 583 16.41 -11.88 -2.65
N GLY A 584 15.10 -11.63 -2.66
CA GLY A 584 14.19 -12.13 -3.70
C GLY A 584 14.53 -11.64 -5.11
N LEU A 585 14.93 -10.38 -5.26
CA LEU A 585 15.42 -9.83 -6.53
C LEU A 585 16.72 -10.51 -6.96
N ALA A 586 17.67 -10.70 -6.03
CA ALA A 586 18.91 -11.42 -6.31
C ALA A 586 18.63 -12.86 -6.78
N ALA A 587 17.72 -13.57 -6.11
CA ALA A 587 17.27 -14.90 -6.54
C ALA A 587 16.74 -14.88 -7.99
N GLY A 588 15.87 -13.92 -8.32
CA GLY A 588 15.35 -13.72 -9.68
C GLY A 588 16.44 -13.47 -10.72
N LEU A 589 17.47 -12.69 -10.39
CA LEU A 589 18.61 -12.43 -11.28
C LEU A 589 19.48 -13.68 -11.51
N PHE A 590 19.67 -14.51 -10.48
CA PHE A 590 20.35 -15.80 -10.62
C PHE A 590 19.54 -16.76 -11.51
N PHE A 591 18.23 -16.86 -11.31
CA PHE A 591 17.38 -17.62 -12.21
C PHE A 591 17.45 -17.12 -13.67
N ALA A 592 17.46 -15.80 -13.89
CA ALA A 592 17.54 -15.19 -15.22
C ALA A 592 18.85 -15.48 -15.96
N ARG A 593 19.95 -15.71 -15.24
CA ARG A 593 21.22 -16.11 -15.87
C ARG A 593 21.12 -17.47 -16.55
N GLY A 594 20.28 -18.37 -16.02
CA GLY A 594 20.14 -19.73 -16.52
C GLY A 594 21.36 -20.61 -16.22
N GLY A 595 21.26 -21.90 -16.55
CA GLY A 595 22.28 -22.91 -16.21
C GLY A 595 22.12 -23.46 -14.78
N TYR A 596 22.56 -24.69 -14.56
CA TYR A 596 22.31 -25.46 -13.33
C TYR A 596 22.74 -24.72 -12.05
N TRP A 597 24.00 -24.30 -11.96
CA TRP A 597 24.54 -23.66 -10.75
C TRP A 597 23.86 -22.33 -10.41
N ASN A 598 23.50 -21.54 -11.43
CA ASN A 598 22.79 -20.27 -11.21
C ASN A 598 21.34 -20.53 -10.78
N MET A 599 20.68 -21.53 -11.35
CA MET A 599 19.33 -21.93 -10.94
C MET A 599 19.30 -22.48 -9.51
N LEU A 600 20.29 -23.29 -9.13
CA LEU A 600 20.44 -23.80 -7.77
C LEU A 600 20.70 -22.66 -6.78
N ALA A 601 21.61 -21.73 -7.11
CA ALA A 601 21.86 -20.54 -6.28
C ALA A 601 20.60 -19.68 -6.11
N GLY A 602 19.84 -19.46 -7.19
CA GLY A 602 18.55 -18.77 -7.14
C GLY A 602 17.55 -19.47 -6.22
N ALA A 603 17.49 -20.79 -6.24
CA ALA A 603 16.59 -21.58 -5.41
C ALA A 603 16.99 -21.57 -3.91
N VAL A 604 18.29 -21.65 -3.62
CA VAL A 604 18.80 -21.49 -2.24
C VAL A 604 18.48 -20.10 -1.69
N LEU A 605 18.72 -19.05 -2.48
CA LEU A 605 18.36 -17.68 -2.09
C LEU A 605 16.86 -17.49 -1.91
N SER A 606 16.04 -18.20 -2.70
CA SER A 606 14.58 -18.20 -2.58
C SER A 606 14.12 -18.83 -1.26
N VAL A 607 14.71 -19.95 -0.83
CA VAL A 607 14.46 -20.53 0.50
C VAL A 607 14.91 -19.58 1.61
N PHE A 608 16.10 -18.99 1.47
CA PHE A 608 16.60 -18.03 2.44
C PHE A 608 15.69 -16.79 2.56
N ALA A 609 15.20 -16.25 1.45
CA ALA A 609 14.21 -15.18 1.44
C ALA A 609 12.91 -15.60 2.17
N SER A 610 12.46 -16.84 2.01
CA SER A 610 11.28 -17.35 2.73
C SER A 610 11.49 -17.48 4.24
N ILE A 611 12.71 -17.73 4.70
CA ILE A 611 13.04 -17.76 6.14
C ILE A 611 13.08 -16.33 6.68
N LEU A 612 13.76 -15.42 5.97
CA LEU A 612 13.88 -14.01 6.36
C LEU A 612 12.54 -13.28 6.37
N ASP A 613 11.63 -13.67 5.48
CA ASP A 613 10.26 -13.15 5.46
C ASP A 613 9.49 -13.47 6.74
N GLY A 614 9.81 -14.55 7.44
CA GLY A 614 9.24 -14.80 8.77
C GLY A 614 9.72 -13.80 9.82
N CYS A 615 10.91 -13.22 9.63
CA CYS A 615 11.62 -12.39 10.61
C CYS A 615 11.00 -10.99 10.75
N ASP A 616 10.42 -10.41 9.69
CA ASP A 616 9.86 -9.05 9.79
C ASP A 616 8.66 -9.01 10.75
N GLY A 617 7.75 -9.99 10.67
CA GLY A 617 6.61 -10.15 11.55
C GLY A 617 7.00 -10.58 12.96
N GLU A 618 8.06 -11.38 13.12
CA GLU A 618 8.63 -11.75 14.42
C GLU A 618 9.24 -10.54 15.13
N VAL A 619 10.11 -9.79 14.44
CA VAL A 619 10.71 -8.54 14.94
C VAL A 619 9.61 -7.52 15.26
N ALA A 620 8.57 -7.42 14.42
CA ALA A 620 7.43 -6.55 14.69
C ALA A 620 6.68 -6.94 15.97
N ARG A 621 6.46 -8.23 16.22
CA ARG A 621 5.82 -8.73 17.46
C ARG A 621 6.69 -8.51 18.69
N LEU A 622 7.96 -8.91 18.63
CA LEU A 622 8.90 -8.80 19.76
C LEU A 622 9.10 -7.34 20.18
N LYS A 623 9.26 -6.44 19.21
CA LYS A 623 9.39 -5.00 19.46
C LYS A 623 8.05 -4.29 19.66
N LEU A 624 6.89 -4.94 19.54
CA LEU A 624 5.57 -4.28 19.49
C LEU A 624 5.52 -3.10 18.50
N MET A 625 6.04 -3.33 17.29
CA MET A 625 6.08 -2.38 16.16
C MET A 625 5.21 -2.85 14.98
N GLU A 626 4.29 -3.79 15.22
CA GLU A 626 3.31 -4.20 14.21
C GLU A 626 2.51 -3.00 13.71
N SER A 627 2.31 -2.94 12.40
CA SER A 627 1.57 -1.87 11.76
C SER A 627 0.88 -2.40 10.51
N ASP A 628 -0.29 -1.88 10.15
CA ASP A 628 -0.91 -2.31 8.90
C ASP A 628 -0.16 -1.79 7.66
N PHE A 629 0.78 -0.83 7.81
CA PHE A 629 1.75 -0.55 6.74
C PHE A 629 2.71 -1.72 6.55
N GLY A 630 3.29 -2.26 7.63
CA GLY A 630 4.15 -3.44 7.56
C GLY A 630 3.42 -4.62 6.90
N CYS A 631 2.18 -4.90 7.31
CA CYS A 631 1.35 -5.96 6.71
C CYS A 631 1.02 -5.71 5.21
N TRP A 632 0.77 -4.46 4.82
CA TRP A 632 0.60 -4.12 3.40
C TRP A 632 1.92 -4.22 2.62
N LEU A 633 3.02 -3.76 3.19
CA LEU A 633 4.35 -3.83 2.60
C LEU A 633 4.76 -5.28 2.38
N GLU A 634 4.54 -6.15 3.38
CA GLU A 634 4.66 -7.61 3.30
C GLU A 634 3.85 -8.10 2.09
N THR A 635 2.55 -7.80 2.02
CA THR A 635 1.70 -8.19 0.87
C THR A 635 2.31 -7.76 -0.47
N VAL A 636 2.81 -6.53 -0.61
CA VAL A 636 3.44 -6.05 -1.85
C VAL A 636 4.76 -6.78 -2.14
N CYS A 637 5.59 -6.97 -1.12
CA CYS A 637 6.84 -7.71 -1.20
C CYS A 637 6.61 -9.15 -1.67
N ASP A 638 5.53 -9.81 -1.23
CA ASP A 638 5.14 -11.15 -1.67
C ASP A 638 4.91 -11.22 -3.18
N TRP A 639 4.15 -10.26 -3.71
CA TRP A 639 3.83 -10.18 -5.13
C TRP A 639 5.09 -9.91 -5.96
N LEU A 640 5.91 -8.96 -5.51
CA LEU A 640 7.16 -8.63 -6.19
C LEU A 640 8.14 -9.80 -6.14
N TYR A 641 8.22 -10.52 -5.03
CA TYR A 641 9.03 -11.74 -4.91
C TYR A 641 8.64 -12.78 -5.96
N TYR A 642 7.35 -13.12 -6.07
CA TYR A 642 6.89 -14.07 -7.09
C TYR A 642 7.17 -13.57 -8.51
N LEU A 643 6.98 -12.28 -8.76
CA LEU A 643 7.30 -11.67 -10.04
C LEU A 643 8.79 -11.83 -10.37
N PHE A 644 9.70 -11.52 -9.44
CA PHE A 644 11.14 -11.62 -9.66
C PHE A 644 11.58 -13.06 -9.91
N VAL A 645 11.12 -14.00 -9.09
CA VAL A 645 11.48 -15.42 -9.21
C VAL A 645 10.97 -15.99 -10.51
N PHE A 646 9.68 -15.86 -10.82
CA PHE A 646 9.10 -16.49 -12.01
C PHE A 646 9.48 -15.79 -13.32
N ALA A 647 9.61 -14.46 -13.33
CA ALA A 647 10.18 -13.77 -14.49
C ALA A 647 11.64 -14.19 -14.70
N GLY A 648 12.41 -14.32 -13.63
CA GLY A 648 13.78 -14.83 -13.68
C GLY A 648 13.86 -16.24 -14.27
N ILE A 649 13.04 -17.16 -13.77
CA ILE A 649 12.97 -18.54 -14.29
C ILE A 649 12.57 -18.55 -15.76
N ALA A 650 11.55 -17.76 -16.16
CA ALA A 650 11.13 -17.67 -17.55
C ALA A 650 12.27 -17.17 -18.46
N VAL A 651 13.00 -16.13 -18.05
CA VAL A 651 14.17 -15.61 -18.80
C VAL A 651 15.28 -16.66 -18.88
N GLY A 652 15.59 -17.33 -17.77
CA GLY A 652 16.63 -18.36 -17.72
C GLY A 652 16.31 -19.56 -18.60
N LEU A 653 15.06 -20.02 -18.56
CA LEU A 653 14.54 -21.14 -19.36
C LEU A 653 14.37 -20.78 -20.84
N ALA A 654 14.19 -19.49 -21.19
CA ALA A 654 14.13 -19.06 -22.59
C ALA A 654 15.41 -19.41 -23.36
N LYS A 655 16.54 -19.56 -22.67
CA LYS A 655 17.82 -19.97 -23.26
C LYS A 655 17.89 -21.46 -23.60
N SER A 656 17.13 -22.32 -22.91
CA SER A 656 17.17 -23.78 -23.07
C SER A 656 15.93 -24.36 -23.76
N LEU A 657 14.73 -23.86 -23.46
CA LEU A 657 13.45 -24.32 -24.02
C LEU A 657 13.03 -23.55 -25.28
N GLY A 658 13.77 -22.49 -25.63
CA GLY A 658 13.39 -21.55 -26.67
C GLY A 658 12.46 -20.44 -26.16
N GLN A 659 12.58 -19.27 -26.77
CA GLN A 659 11.93 -18.04 -26.32
C GLN A 659 10.40 -18.11 -26.41
N SER A 660 9.87 -18.74 -27.46
CA SER A 660 8.42 -18.85 -27.69
C SER A 660 7.73 -19.65 -26.59
N ALA A 661 8.31 -20.77 -26.18
CA ALA A 661 7.76 -21.60 -25.10
C ALA A 661 7.86 -20.89 -23.75
N ALA A 662 9.02 -20.31 -23.43
CA ALA A 662 9.20 -19.57 -22.17
C ALA A 662 8.25 -18.36 -22.05
N LEU A 663 8.01 -17.63 -23.14
CA LEU A 663 7.05 -16.53 -23.19
C LEU A 663 5.62 -17.02 -23.00
N LEU A 664 5.20 -18.08 -23.72
CA LEU A 664 3.84 -18.63 -23.60
C LEU A 664 3.54 -19.02 -22.15
N TRP A 665 4.41 -19.84 -21.55
CA TRP A 665 4.22 -20.34 -20.20
C TRP A 665 4.37 -19.27 -19.13
N GLY A 666 5.28 -18.30 -19.33
CA GLY A 666 5.40 -17.13 -18.45
C GLY A 666 4.16 -16.24 -18.48
N CYS A 667 3.59 -15.99 -19.65
CA CYS A 667 2.33 -15.24 -19.80
C CYS A 667 1.15 -15.99 -19.18
N LEU A 668 1.05 -17.31 -19.38
CA LEU A 668 0.01 -18.14 -18.77
C LEU A 668 0.07 -18.13 -17.25
N LEU A 669 1.28 -18.21 -16.67
CA LEU A 669 1.49 -18.12 -15.24
C LEU A 669 1.07 -16.75 -14.69
N LEU A 670 1.51 -15.66 -15.33
CA LEU A 670 1.18 -14.31 -14.91
C LEU A 670 -0.32 -14.05 -14.97
N PHE A 671 -0.98 -14.47 -16.05
CA PHE A 671 -2.44 -14.40 -16.19
C PHE A 671 -3.15 -15.16 -15.07
N GLY A 672 -2.76 -16.42 -14.82
CA GLY A 672 -3.35 -17.23 -13.76
C GLY A 672 -3.17 -16.63 -12.36
N ALA A 673 -2.00 -16.04 -12.08
CA ALA A 673 -1.72 -15.37 -10.81
C ALA A 673 -2.58 -14.10 -10.62
N VAL A 674 -2.70 -13.26 -11.65
CA VAL A 674 -3.56 -12.05 -11.62
C VAL A 674 -5.03 -12.43 -11.45
N MET A 675 -5.51 -13.42 -12.19
CA MET A 675 -6.89 -13.91 -12.06
C MET A 675 -7.14 -14.50 -10.67
N SER A 676 -6.19 -15.25 -10.11
CA SER A 676 -6.29 -15.80 -8.75
C SER A 676 -6.41 -14.70 -7.72
N PHE A 677 -5.63 -13.62 -7.86
CA PHE A 677 -5.72 -12.45 -7.00
C PHE A 677 -7.08 -11.76 -7.10
N LEU A 678 -7.54 -11.47 -8.33
CA LEU A 678 -8.81 -10.78 -8.55
C LEU A 678 -9.98 -11.56 -7.98
N VAL A 679 -10.08 -12.85 -8.29
CA VAL A 679 -11.20 -13.70 -7.88
C VAL A 679 -11.19 -13.94 -6.36
N THR A 680 -10.02 -14.18 -5.77
CA THR A 680 -9.89 -14.35 -4.31
C THR A 680 -10.19 -13.03 -3.60
N GLY A 681 -9.79 -11.89 -4.15
CA GLY A 681 -10.13 -10.56 -3.67
C GLY A 681 -11.64 -10.29 -3.67
N LEU A 682 -12.33 -10.70 -4.74
CA LEU A 682 -13.81 -10.64 -4.84
C LEU A 682 -14.47 -11.53 -3.77
N GLY A 683 -13.95 -12.75 -3.57
CA GLY A 683 -14.38 -13.66 -2.51
C GLY A 683 -14.23 -13.06 -1.11
N ARG A 684 -13.05 -12.50 -0.80
CA ARG A 684 -12.76 -11.86 0.49
C ARG A 684 -13.76 -10.76 0.83
N ARG A 685 -14.05 -9.87 -0.12
CA ARG A 685 -14.99 -8.76 0.11
C ARG A 685 -16.43 -9.24 0.32
N ARG A 686 -16.83 -10.34 -0.30
CA ARG A 686 -18.19 -10.90 -0.20
C ARG A 686 -18.41 -11.71 1.09
N TYR A 687 -17.41 -12.50 1.49
CA TYR A 687 -17.55 -13.47 2.59
C TYR A 687 -16.86 -13.03 3.89
N ALA A 688 -15.88 -12.13 3.83
CA ALA A 688 -15.06 -11.72 4.97
C ALA A 688 -14.87 -10.19 5.03
N SER A 689 -15.92 -9.41 4.74
CA SER A 689 -15.86 -7.94 4.68
C SER A 689 -15.42 -7.26 5.99
N LYS A 690 -15.67 -7.91 7.13
CA LYS A 690 -15.32 -7.39 8.47
C LYS A 690 -14.01 -7.97 9.05
N ARG A 691 -13.54 -9.12 8.56
CA ARG A 691 -12.36 -9.86 9.08
C ARG A 691 -11.64 -10.60 7.94
N PRO A 692 -10.92 -9.88 7.05
CA PRO A 692 -10.33 -10.46 5.85
C PRO A 692 -9.30 -11.57 6.13
N GLU A 693 -8.63 -11.55 7.28
CA GLU A 693 -7.72 -12.60 7.74
C GLU A 693 -8.40 -13.96 7.95
N GLN A 694 -9.71 -13.99 8.22
CA GLN A 694 -10.48 -15.22 8.43
C GLN A 694 -11.04 -15.82 7.15
N TYR A 695 -10.81 -15.21 5.98
CA TYR A 695 -11.39 -15.66 4.71
C TYR A 695 -11.09 -17.13 4.40
N LEU A 696 -9.84 -17.57 4.63
CA LEU A 696 -9.44 -18.94 4.34
C LEU A 696 -10.17 -19.94 5.24
N ALA A 697 -10.29 -19.64 6.54
CA ALA A 697 -11.05 -20.45 7.49
C ALA A 697 -12.54 -20.51 7.14
N ILE A 698 -13.13 -19.37 6.74
CA ILE A 698 -14.53 -19.29 6.28
C ILE A 698 -14.72 -20.10 4.98
N TRP A 699 -13.76 -20.03 4.06
CA TRP A 699 -13.79 -20.80 2.82
C TRP A 699 -13.70 -22.30 3.10
N GLN A 700 -12.77 -22.73 3.97
CA GLN A 700 -12.61 -24.12 4.41
C GLN A 700 -13.88 -24.65 5.05
N ALA A 701 -14.47 -23.91 6.01
CA ALA A 701 -15.71 -24.32 6.67
C ALA A 701 -16.88 -24.49 5.67
N ASN A 702 -16.95 -23.65 4.63
CA ASN A 702 -17.97 -23.78 3.58
C ASN A 702 -17.68 -24.92 2.58
N ALA A 703 -16.41 -25.17 2.28
CA ALA A 703 -15.98 -26.31 1.48
C ALA A 703 -16.23 -27.64 2.20
N GLU A 704 -16.00 -27.68 3.51
CA GLU A 704 -16.21 -28.84 4.36
C GLU A 704 -17.69 -29.22 4.51
N LYS A 705 -18.60 -28.25 4.45
CA LYS A 705 -20.05 -28.53 4.33
C LYS A 705 -20.43 -29.22 3.01
N ARG A 706 -19.52 -29.31 2.05
CA ARG A 706 -19.74 -29.87 0.70
C ARG A 706 -18.68 -30.91 0.32
N ARG A 707 -18.40 -31.86 1.23
CA ARG A 707 -17.36 -32.90 1.06
C ARG A 707 -17.48 -33.72 -0.22
N SER A 708 -18.68 -33.90 -0.78
CA SER A 708 -18.93 -34.67 -1.99
C SER A 708 -18.57 -33.96 -3.30
N ASN A 709 -18.22 -32.67 -3.27
CA ASN A 709 -17.88 -31.93 -4.47
C ASN A 709 -16.39 -32.11 -4.83
N PRO A 710 -16.05 -32.69 -6.00
CA PRO A 710 -14.65 -33.01 -6.36
C PRO A 710 -13.78 -31.76 -6.51
N ILE A 711 -14.35 -30.63 -6.95
CA ILE A 711 -13.61 -29.37 -7.14
C ILE A 711 -13.23 -28.75 -5.80
N LEU A 712 -14.16 -28.74 -4.83
CA LEU A 712 -13.90 -28.21 -3.48
C LEU A 712 -13.00 -29.14 -2.66
N TYR A 713 -13.13 -30.46 -2.86
CA TYR A 713 -12.23 -31.46 -2.31
C TYR A 713 -10.78 -31.24 -2.80
N MET A 714 -10.60 -31.07 -4.11
CA MET A 714 -9.29 -30.79 -4.72
C MET A 714 -8.71 -29.47 -4.20
N GLY A 715 -9.52 -28.40 -4.14
CA GLY A 715 -9.08 -27.10 -3.60
C GLY A 715 -8.59 -27.18 -2.15
N ARG A 716 -9.26 -27.96 -1.30
CA ARG A 716 -8.84 -28.17 0.10
C ARG A 716 -7.51 -28.91 0.19
N ASN A 717 -7.34 -29.98 -0.59
CA ASN A 717 -6.13 -30.80 -0.53
C ASN A 717 -4.92 -30.12 -1.19
N MET A 718 -5.14 -29.21 -2.14
CA MET A 718 -4.09 -28.44 -2.81
C MET A 718 -3.77 -27.10 -2.13
N GLU A 719 -4.47 -26.73 -1.04
CA GLU A 719 -4.29 -25.45 -0.36
C GLU A 719 -2.84 -25.24 0.11
N PHE A 720 -2.19 -26.30 0.61
CA PHE A 720 -0.82 -26.21 1.11
C PHE A 720 0.17 -25.79 0.01
N MET A 721 -0.11 -26.11 -1.26
CA MET A 721 0.74 -25.73 -2.41
C MET A 721 0.65 -24.24 -2.73
N VAL A 722 -0.48 -23.61 -2.38
CA VAL A 722 -0.73 -22.17 -2.56
C VAL A 722 -0.12 -21.36 -1.41
N ARG A 723 0.17 -22.01 -0.27
CA ARG A 723 0.85 -21.34 0.85
C ARG A 723 2.26 -20.93 0.43
N ARG A 724 2.60 -19.68 0.72
CA ARG A 724 3.84 -19.05 0.24
C ARG A 724 5.11 -19.79 0.63
N CYS A 725 5.12 -20.42 1.81
CA CYS A 725 6.27 -21.18 2.30
C CYS A 725 6.55 -22.47 1.51
N PHE A 726 5.64 -22.98 0.66
CA PHE A 726 5.87 -24.22 -0.09
C PHE A 726 6.76 -24.01 -1.33
N MET A 727 6.46 -22.97 -2.12
CA MET A 727 7.11 -22.73 -3.42
C MET A 727 8.64 -22.65 -3.36
N PRO A 728 9.27 -21.93 -2.42
CA PRO A 728 10.74 -21.89 -2.30
C PRO A 728 11.38 -23.27 -2.15
N TYR A 729 10.78 -24.15 -1.33
CA TYR A 729 11.28 -25.51 -1.15
C TYR A 729 11.06 -26.39 -2.39
N ALA A 730 9.92 -26.22 -3.06
CA ALA A 730 9.69 -26.90 -4.34
C ALA A 730 10.71 -26.46 -5.40
N LEU A 731 11.00 -25.16 -5.49
CA LEU A 731 12.04 -24.65 -6.38
C LEU A 731 13.42 -25.25 -6.04
N LEU A 732 13.78 -25.35 -4.75
CA LEU A 732 15.03 -25.96 -4.33
C LEU A 732 15.11 -27.44 -4.70
N ALA A 733 14.09 -28.23 -4.37
CA ALA A 733 14.08 -29.67 -4.65
C ALA A 733 14.24 -29.95 -6.15
N PHE A 734 13.49 -29.24 -7.00
CA PHE A 734 13.58 -29.43 -8.45
C PHE A 734 14.82 -28.79 -9.08
N ALA A 735 15.38 -27.74 -8.47
CA ALA A 735 16.67 -27.19 -8.91
C ALA A 735 17.80 -28.18 -8.65
N VAL A 736 17.82 -28.86 -7.49
CA VAL A 736 18.80 -29.93 -7.17
C VAL A 736 18.73 -31.07 -8.18
N LEU A 737 17.52 -31.47 -8.57
CA LEU A 737 17.30 -32.51 -9.57
C LEU A 737 17.47 -32.02 -11.02
N ASN A 738 17.83 -30.75 -11.22
CA ASN A 738 17.97 -30.10 -12.53
C ASN A 738 16.71 -30.19 -13.43
N VAL A 739 15.53 -30.18 -12.82
CA VAL A 739 14.22 -30.27 -13.50
C VAL A 739 13.33 -29.06 -13.17
N LEU A 740 13.94 -27.89 -12.97
CA LEU A 740 13.24 -26.66 -12.62
C LEU A 740 12.17 -26.23 -13.64
N SER A 741 12.34 -26.62 -14.91
CA SER A 741 11.33 -26.43 -15.97
C SER A 741 9.99 -27.06 -15.61
N VAL A 742 9.99 -28.23 -14.95
CA VAL A 742 8.77 -28.92 -14.54
C VAL A 742 8.00 -28.09 -13.51
N VAL A 743 8.68 -27.51 -12.52
CA VAL A 743 8.02 -26.62 -11.52
C VAL A 743 7.44 -25.39 -12.19
N PHE A 744 8.14 -24.82 -13.17
CA PHE A 744 7.63 -23.66 -13.90
C PHE A 744 6.31 -23.97 -14.63
N PHE A 745 6.22 -25.12 -15.32
CA PHE A 745 4.99 -25.55 -15.97
C PHE A 745 3.88 -25.89 -14.97
N LEU A 746 4.21 -26.63 -13.90
CA LEU A 746 3.27 -26.96 -12.83
C LEU A 746 2.73 -25.70 -12.15
N ALA A 747 3.58 -24.68 -11.93
CA ALA A 747 3.16 -23.40 -11.37
C ALA A 747 2.19 -22.67 -12.31
N ALA A 748 2.45 -22.69 -13.62
CA ALA A 748 1.58 -22.05 -14.61
C ALA A 748 0.20 -22.71 -14.66
N ILE A 749 0.15 -24.05 -14.65
CA ILE A 749 -1.09 -24.83 -14.59
C ILE A 749 -1.80 -24.58 -13.26
N GLY A 750 -1.09 -24.68 -12.15
CA GLY A 750 -1.61 -24.49 -10.80
C GLY A 750 -2.23 -23.12 -10.59
N ALA A 751 -1.56 -22.05 -11.03
CA ALA A 751 -2.09 -20.68 -10.95
C ALA A 751 -3.42 -20.53 -11.70
N ASN A 752 -3.60 -21.25 -12.81
CA ASN A 752 -4.85 -21.24 -13.56
C ASN A 752 -5.97 -22.08 -12.91
N LEU A 753 -5.62 -23.20 -12.29
CA LEU A 753 -6.57 -24.00 -11.50
C LEU A 753 -7.09 -23.24 -10.28
N VAL A 754 -6.22 -22.50 -9.57
CA VAL A 754 -6.59 -21.77 -8.35
C VAL A 754 -7.68 -20.74 -8.60
N TRP A 755 -7.58 -19.94 -9.68
CA TRP A 755 -8.62 -18.94 -9.95
C TRP A 755 -9.92 -19.56 -10.43
N LEU A 756 -9.87 -20.66 -11.19
CA LEU A 756 -11.06 -21.41 -11.61
C LEU A 756 -11.80 -21.99 -10.40
N ILE A 757 -11.08 -22.62 -9.46
CA ILE A 757 -11.65 -23.16 -8.22
C ILE A 757 -12.21 -22.02 -7.35
N SER A 758 -11.49 -20.91 -7.26
CA SER A 758 -11.93 -19.73 -6.50
C SER A 758 -13.19 -19.10 -7.10
N LEU A 759 -13.31 -19.09 -8.43
CA LEU A 759 -14.45 -18.54 -9.15
C LEU A 759 -15.67 -19.46 -9.00
N TYR A 760 -15.46 -20.76 -9.14
CA TYR A 760 -16.48 -21.77 -8.86
C TYR A 760 -16.99 -21.63 -7.42
N SER A 761 -16.08 -21.53 -6.45
CA SER A 761 -16.42 -21.35 -5.03
C SER A 761 -17.21 -20.05 -4.82
N TYR A 762 -16.80 -18.96 -5.47
CA TYR A 762 -17.49 -17.67 -5.40
C TYR A 762 -18.96 -17.79 -5.82
N VAL A 763 -19.26 -18.54 -6.89
CA VAL A 763 -20.62 -18.78 -7.39
C VAL A 763 -21.36 -19.81 -6.53
N ALA A 764 -20.74 -20.94 -6.24
CA ALA A 764 -21.35 -22.06 -5.51
C ALA A 764 -21.79 -21.67 -4.09
N PHE A 765 -21.03 -20.79 -3.42
CA PHE A 765 -21.38 -20.26 -2.10
C PHE A 765 -22.43 -19.14 -2.16
N ALA A 766 -22.64 -18.50 -3.32
CA ALA A 766 -23.66 -17.46 -3.49
C ALA A 766 -25.08 -18.03 -3.68
N TRP A 767 -25.21 -19.25 -4.22
CA TRP A 767 -26.48 -19.78 -4.74
C TRP A 767 -27.55 -20.14 -3.68
N ARG A 768 -27.25 -20.12 -2.37
CA ARG A 768 -28.19 -20.54 -1.32
C ARG A 768 -28.79 -19.43 -0.46
N ARG A 769 -28.34 -18.17 -0.57
CA ARG A 769 -28.98 -17.07 0.18
C ARG A 769 -30.41 -16.74 -0.30
N GLY A 770 -30.81 -17.25 -1.47
CA GLY A 770 -32.18 -17.10 -1.99
C GLY A 770 -33.20 -18.12 -1.45
N ARG A 771 -32.84 -19.04 -0.55
CA ARG A 771 -33.77 -20.07 -0.02
C ARG A 771 -33.76 -20.29 1.49
N SER A 772 -33.09 -19.45 2.27
CA SER A 772 -33.16 -19.51 3.74
C SER A 772 -34.11 -18.44 4.28
N LYS A 773 -35.21 -18.88 4.91
CA LYS A 773 -36.12 -18.02 5.70
C LYS A 773 -35.32 -17.12 6.65
N PRO A 774 -35.73 -15.85 6.87
CA PRO A 774 -35.06 -14.96 7.79
C PRO A 774 -35.39 -15.38 9.22
N GLY A 775 -34.41 -15.94 9.93
CA GLY A 775 -34.56 -16.21 11.36
C GLY A 775 -33.74 -17.38 11.85
N ILE A 776 -32.41 -17.28 11.87
CA ILE A 776 -31.56 -17.97 12.85
C ILE A 776 -30.42 -17.02 13.22
N ARG A 777 -30.31 -16.75 14.53
CA ARG A 777 -29.30 -15.90 15.17
C ARG A 777 -27.89 -16.37 14.82
N SER A 778 -26.96 -15.43 14.80
CA SER A 778 -25.52 -15.65 14.74
C SER A 778 -25.08 -16.48 15.96
N GLU A 779 -24.97 -17.80 15.78
CA GLU A 779 -24.22 -18.63 16.72
C GLU A 779 -22.75 -18.22 16.70
N GLN A 780 -22.30 -17.80 17.87
CA GLN A 780 -20.90 -17.63 18.22
C GLN A 780 -20.18 -18.96 17.96
N LEU A 781 -19.03 -18.91 17.28
CA LEU A 781 -18.12 -20.05 17.19
C LEU A 781 -17.68 -20.41 18.62
N PRO A 782 -17.95 -21.62 19.15
CA PRO A 782 -17.43 -22.00 20.45
C PRO A 782 -15.91 -22.21 20.35
N LEU A 783 -15.16 -21.59 21.25
CA LEU A 783 -13.71 -21.75 21.43
C LEU A 783 -13.26 -23.18 21.79
N ARG A 784 -14.18 -24.16 21.89
CA ARG A 784 -13.86 -25.55 22.24
C ARG A 784 -12.92 -26.26 21.26
N LEU A 785 -12.77 -25.79 20.02
CA LEU A 785 -11.87 -26.42 19.03
C LEU A 785 -10.39 -26.01 19.18
N LEU A 786 -10.03 -25.12 20.11
CA LEU A 786 -8.63 -24.76 20.39
C LEU A 786 -8.03 -25.50 21.60
N ASN A 787 -8.84 -26.19 22.41
CA ASN A 787 -8.36 -26.92 23.59
C ASN A 787 -8.05 -28.41 23.32
N ASP A 788 -8.60 -29.00 22.24
CA ASP A 788 -8.54 -30.47 22.02
C ASP A 788 -7.51 -30.96 20.98
N VAL A 789 -6.48 -30.19 20.64
CA VAL A 789 -5.39 -30.68 19.75
C VAL A 789 -4.07 -30.87 20.51
N GLY A 790 -4.11 -30.86 21.84
CA GLY A 790 -2.96 -31.14 22.72
C GLY A 790 -2.75 -32.63 23.04
N HIS A 791 -3.71 -33.50 22.73
CA HIS A 791 -3.61 -34.93 23.02
C HIS A 791 -4.20 -35.74 21.87
N GLU A 792 -3.34 -36.18 20.95
CA GLU A 792 -3.41 -37.50 20.31
C GLU A 792 -2.20 -37.66 19.37
N GLY A 793 -1.30 -38.59 19.73
CA GLY A 793 -0.38 -39.35 18.86
C GLY A 793 0.67 -38.60 18.05
#